data_AF-A0AAN9U389-F1
#
_entry.id   AF-A0AAN9U389-F1
#
_cell.length_a   1.000
_cell.length_b   1.000
_cell.length_c   1.000
_cell.angle_alpha   90.00
_cell.angle_beta   90.00
_cell.angle_gamma   90.00
#
_symmetry.space_group_name_H-M   'P 1'
#
loop_
_entity.id
_entity.type
_entity.pdbx_description
1 polymer ?
#
loop_
_entity_poly.entity_id
_entity_poly.type
_entity_poly.pdbx_seq_one_letter_code
_entity_poly.pdbx_strand_id
1 'polypeptide(L)'
;MGVRGLKTYLERHCPEACYEINISEWTSDYRRRTRKNAEIVVDAPSCFSMWYEGLDWTVGIEVQELIKRLRSFVKSFRNIGVDMVFFFDGLTPEKKRRTWLRRRVADMHKMMNVFDMMNKGRSYQDIPEEWDYIPPNMTNFVAFVLKHVLSCTVYMAVDECDEEIIQYVHDNDSYAIFSNNTDFIVSYVNCAVLSAESFDASKMTALFYDRSELAQYLNIEKEELPLLAILAGNDYIDYESLKPFHFEQCNWCPTVYHIPYKKLFSSLGEYINALPCSDEISTTELMNIVCKDVFDDVDKVDEMEVAYNSYFPDASSDDSASESDSYSLSDSYSQSDSYSQSDSYSQSDSYLESDSDSDSDYPPFWSRVLEVAEEYFRNAFLPVSAWSVLSKQVYECSICLEDFRYTYDDNEDSKNQPSATITRALRQRLYGILLYEIRDWEPTVTEWCGENEESYQDPVFVEPEYTQAHHPGLRALWDEKRSDTHYRNKWVLFLKGIAQNHPISNYGAWMLLPPDLVVSTATCYYLYMEEDFMEEWELKTVLATLALYSSYSCNRLNTVYDGYFDSRAIQISVTFSRTYSLVFSMLATCGYPVPLTKDTAIMKFEPKLFQSVYKKGMHGASNKELCEYHFSSSYSLEMGVRGLYTYLQWCCPKARYLVHIPDVVSQESYRTGCRPKIVVDAPSCYSTWCKGIDWTIGLEVQELIQNLRSFVEAFEEMDADLVFFVGGLTPLKKRKTWLKRRIDGMQKMMDVHDLLNAGQTYEDLPEKLNSIPPNVGNFVAFVLKYVLNCEVYQTIRECDDEVINYIREHDCFAIFAYDTDFIVCQVNCKVLGANTYDCNTKNTFMYDRVELCKYLNIAVDQLPLLAILAGNDMVDFETLKPFHHRICCIPDNELIPYKILMESIADYINTLPRRINSKVMAKICLDVFGDIRNVTLMNRGYYAYTPHPAGDYYTSEDPWSLILRMAKVRFQQNVLLPPSAWGVINKQVYESSVCLEDFRKIHNSNSDVKLLPSATITRDLRRRFYGVLLFEKRDSKPVVREWCGENTGSYVKTVRVKPLYPKVHHPGLRALWNVSTKVDQIQNKWKLFLEAVSPGIENVVNWMLLPADLVVSTATCYYLYREKSFLSKIESKAILKTLAMVSDQLSTNLDKIRAQKDSLQCARARQICVTFSRTYSIVFSLMASCGFPVQLSKVKTDIDSLSF
;
A
#
# COMPACT_ATOMS: atom_id res chain seq x y z
N MET A 1 6.70 -17.99 31.74
CA MET A 1 5.67 -19.02 31.49
C MET A 1 6.33 -20.38 31.64
N GLY A 2 5.55 -21.43 31.89
CA GLY A 2 6.04 -22.77 32.21
C GLY A 2 6.55 -22.92 33.64
N VAL A 3 7.65 -23.65 33.80
CA VAL A 3 8.25 -24.02 35.10
C VAL A 3 8.61 -22.82 35.98
N ARG A 4 8.06 -22.81 37.20
CA ARG A 4 8.22 -21.70 38.14
C ARG A 4 9.68 -21.50 38.54
N GLY A 5 10.23 -20.33 38.22
CA GLY A 5 11.56 -19.91 38.66
C GLY A 5 12.74 -20.45 37.84
N LEU A 6 12.48 -21.32 36.84
CA LEU A 6 13.53 -21.99 36.07
C LEU A 6 14.38 -21.00 35.25
N LYS A 7 13.75 -20.06 34.53
CA LYS A 7 14.47 -18.99 33.80
C LYS A 7 15.42 -18.22 34.72
N THR A 8 14.93 -17.79 35.89
CA THR A 8 15.74 -17.04 36.86
C THR A 8 16.91 -17.88 37.39
N TYR A 9 16.70 -19.19 37.58
CA TYR A 9 17.76 -20.10 37.99
C TYR A 9 18.83 -20.25 36.91
N LEU A 10 18.44 -20.54 35.67
CA LEU A 10 19.34 -20.67 34.52
C LEU A 10 20.23 -19.43 34.35
N GLU A 11 19.60 -18.25 34.20
CA GLU A 11 20.32 -17.02 33.87
C GLU A 11 21.22 -16.50 34.99
N ARG A 12 20.90 -16.80 36.26
CA ARG A 12 21.66 -16.30 37.42
C ARG A 12 22.63 -17.31 38.03
N HIS A 13 22.41 -18.61 37.80
CA HIS A 13 23.09 -19.67 38.55
C HIS A 13 23.69 -20.77 37.69
N CYS A 14 23.35 -20.86 36.40
CA CYS A 14 23.87 -21.88 35.47
C CYS A 14 24.46 -21.23 34.20
N PRO A 15 25.59 -20.51 34.29
CA PRO A 15 26.16 -19.79 33.14
C PRO A 15 26.62 -20.70 32.00
N GLU A 16 26.91 -21.98 32.28
CA GLU A 16 27.26 -22.99 31.25
C GLU A 16 26.02 -23.47 30.49
N ALA A 17 24.85 -23.46 31.12
CA ALA A 17 23.58 -23.84 30.52
C ALA A 17 22.82 -22.65 29.88
N CYS A 18 23.36 -21.44 29.98
CA CYS A 18 22.73 -20.21 29.48
C CYS A 18 23.78 -19.23 28.97
N TYR A 19 23.97 -19.16 27.66
CA TYR A 19 24.96 -18.28 27.03
C TYR A 19 24.45 -17.63 25.75
N GLU A 20 25.00 -16.47 25.39
CA GLU A 20 24.63 -15.75 24.17
C GLU A 20 25.27 -16.41 22.93
N ILE A 21 24.47 -16.59 21.87
CA ILE A 21 24.93 -17.08 20.57
C ILE A 21 24.70 -16.05 19.47
N ASN A 22 25.53 -16.07 18.42
CA ASN A 22 25.24 -15.36 17.18
C ASN A 22 24.49 -16.29 16.21
N ILE A 23 23.22 -15.99 15.95
CA ILE A 23 22.33 -16.83 15.13
C ILE A 23 22.82 -16.90 13.68
N SER A 24 23.42 -15.82 13.16
CA SER A 24 23.94 -15.79 11.78
C SER A 24 25.13 -16.74 11.59
N GLU A 25 26.08 -16.73 12.52
CA GLU A 25 27.23 -17.66 12.51
C GLU A 25 26.76 -19.10 12.72
N TRP A 26 25.88 -19.30 13.70
CA TRP A 26 25.35 -20.60 14.08
C TRP A 26 24.57 -21.29 12.96
N THR A 27 23.70 -20.56 12.26
CA THR A 27 22.93 -21.07 11.10
C THR A 27 23.79 -21.22 9.85
N SER A 28 24.82 -20.38 9.68
CA SER A 28 25.82 -20.55 8.61
C SER A 28 26.60 -21.85 8.77
N ASP A 29 26.98 -22.21 10.00
CA ASP A 29 27.64 -23.47 10.31
C ASP A 29 26.73 -24.68 10.06
N TYR A 30 25.46 -24.58 10.42
CA TYR A 30 24.47 -25.61 10.08
C TYR A 30 24.37 -25.79 8.56
N ARG A 31 24.14 -24.71 7.80
CA ARG A 31 24.03 -24.77 6.33
C ARG A 31 25.30 -25.33 5.68
N ARG A 32 26.49 -25.00 6.21
CA ARG A 32 27.76 -25.56 5.72
C ARG A 32 27.80 -27.09 5.89
N ARG A 33 27.33 -27.60 7.02
CA ARG A 33 27.36 -29.05 7.37
C ARG A 33 26.27 -29.84 6.66
N THR A 34 25.03 -29.35 6.66
CA THR A 34 23.84 -30.11 6.21
C THR A 34 23.40 -29.78 4.78
N ARG A 35 23.87 -28.66 4.21
CA ARG A 35 23.40 -28.10 2.93
C ARG A 35 21.90 -27.75 2.90
N LYS A 36 21.25 -27.69 4.06
CA LYS A 36 19.85 -27.26 4.23
C LYS A 36 19.79 -25.86 4.86
N ASN A 37 18.67 -25.16 4.66
CA ASN A 37 18.35 -23.99 5.48
C ASN A 37 17.97 -24.45 6.90
N ALA A 38 18.23 -23.60 7.89
CA ALA A 38 17.77 -23.85 9.24
C ALA A 38 16.31 -23.44 9.34
N GLU A 39 15.47 -24.34 9.87
CA GLU A 39 14.09 -24.02 10.22
C GLU A 39 14.01 -23.67 11.71
N ILE A 40 13.44 -22.50 12.02
CA ILE A 40 13.19 -22.08 13.40
C ILE A 40 11.69 -22.00 13.62
N VAL A 41 11.23 -22.79 14.60
CA VAL A 41 9.84 -22.81 15.07
C VAL A 41 9.68 -21.72 16.12
N VAL A 42 8.68 -20.87 15.97
CA VAL A 42 8.46 -19.68 16.79
C VAL A 42 7.15 -19.85 17.55
N ASP A 43 7.26 -19.84 18.87
CA ASP A 43 6.14 -19.56 19.77
C ASP A 43 5.82 -18.06 19.64
N ALA A 44 4.82 -17.74 18.81
CA ALA A 44 4.50 -16.38 18.44
C ALA A 44 3.99 -15.52 19.63
N PRO A 45 3.13 -16.03 20.53
CA PRO A 45 2.75 -15.33 21.76
C PRO A 45 3.94 -14.85 22.59
N SER A 46 5.01 -15.66 22.71
CA SER A 46 6.26 -15.27 23.40
C SER A 46 6.97 -14.06 22.79
N CYS A 47 6.67 -13.70 21.53
CA CYS A 47 7.30 -12.59 20.81
C CYS A 47 6.50 -11.28 20.87
N PHE A 48 5.27 -11.28 21.40
CA PHE A 48 4.41 -10.10 21.37
C PHE A 48 4.98 -8.90 22.13
N SER A 49 5.60 -9.11 23.29
CA SER A 49 6.25 -8.04 24.05
C SER A 49 7.35 -7.36 23.23
N MET A 50 8.22 -8.13 22.59
CA MET A 50 9.29 -7.63 21.72
C MET A 50 8.73 -6.89 20.49
N TRP A 51 7.72 -7.45 19.82
CA TRP A 51 7.15 -6.80 18.64
C TRP A 51 6.44 -5.49 19.00
N TYR A 52 5.85 -5.41 20.19
CA TYR A 52 5.10 -4.24 20.66
C TYR A 52 5.91 -3.27 21.54
N GLU A 53 7.19 -3.57 21.84
CA GLU A 53 8.01 -2.79 22.76
C GLU A 53 8.11 -1.31 22.37
N GLY A 54 7.73 -0.39 23.25
CA GLY A 54 7.76 1.05 22.96
C GLY A 54 6.71 1.55 21.97
N LEU A 55 5.73 0.71 21.58
CA LEU A 55 4.49 1.16 20.96
C LEU A 55 3.47 1.56 22.03
N ASP A 56 2.65 2.55 21.72
CA ASP A 56 1.62 3.05 22.61
C ASP A 56 0.38 2.15 22.51
N TRP A 57 0.23 1.26 23.49
CA TRP A 57 -0.91 0.35 23.55
C TRP A 57 -2.19 1.04 24.04
N THR A 58 -2.10 2.22 24.65
CA THR A 58 -3.23 2.91 25.30
C THR A 58 -4.25 3.50 24.32
N VAL A 59 -3.87 3.57 23.05
CA VAL A 59 -4.73 4.08 21.97
C VAL A 59 -5.33 2.96 21.12
N GLY A 60 -4.90 1.71 21.32
CA GLY A 60 -5.17 0.58 20.45
C GLY A 60 -3.92 0.12 19.70
N ILE A 61 -4.11 -0.59 18.57
CA ILE A 61 -3.01 -1.18 17.80
C ILE A 61 -2.40 -0.13 16.85
N GLU A 62 -1.09 0.13 16.98
CA GLU A 62 -0.31 0.91 16.00
C GLU A 62 0.03 0.06 14.76
N VAL A 63 -0.95 -0.08 13.86
CA VAL A 63 -0.94 -1.05 12.74
C VAL A 63 0.30 -0.90 11.85
N GLN A 64 0.59 0.30 11.36
CA GLN A 64 1.70 0.52 10.41
C GLN A 64 3.07 0.21 11.01
N GLU A 65 3.34 0.65 12.25
CA GLU A 65 4.63 0.41 12.89
C GLU A 65 4.80 -1.07 13.27
N LEU A 66 3.74 -1.74 13.74
CA LEU A 66 3.75 -3.17 14.00
C LEU A 66 4.04 -3.98 12.73
N ILE A 67 3.38 -3.69 11.61
CA ILE A 67 3.66 -4.36 10.32
C ILE A 67 5.11 -4.11 9.87
N LYS A 68 5.63 -2.89 10.05
CA LYS A 68 7.01 -2.54 9.74
C LYS A 68 8.01 -3.34 10.58
N ARG A 69 7.74 -3.51 11.88
CA ARG A 69 8.56 -4.32 12.79
C ARG A 69 8.54 -5.80 12.43
N LEU A 70 7.35 -6.38 12.20
CA LEU A 70 7.21 -7.78 11.76
C LEU A 70 7.95 -8.02 10.44
N ARG A 71 7.87 -7.09 9.49
CA ARG A 71 8.60 -7.17 8.22
C ARG A 71 10.11 -7.13 8.45
N SER A 72 10.60 -6.25 9.33
CA SER A 72 12.03 -6.16 9.66
C SER A 72 12.53 -7.43 10.32
N PHE A 73 11.75 -7.97 11.27
CA PHE A 73 12.03 -9.22 11.97
C PHE A 73 12.11 -10.41 11.01
N VAL A 74 11.07 -10.67 10.21
CA VAL A 74 11.09 -11.77 9.24
C VAL A 74 12.21 -11.60 8.22
N LYS A 75 12.49 -10.36 7.80
CA LYS A 75 13.57 -10.07 6.84
C LYS A 75 14.96 -10.36 7.42
N SER A 76 15.21 -10.09 8.71
CA SER A 76 16.53 -10.34 9.31
C SER A 76 16.88 -11.83 9.31
N PHE A 77 15.93 -12.70 9.65
CA PHE A 77 16.09 -14.16 9.60
C PHE A 77 16.18 -14.68 8.16
N ARG A 78 15.34 -14.20 7.22
CA ARG A 78 15.43 -14.60 5.81
C ARG A 78 16.77 -14.24 5.16
N ASN A 79 17.37 -13.10 5.54
CA ASN A 79 18.67 -12.68 5.00
C ASN A 79 19.81 -13.63 5.37
N ILE A 80 19.71 -14.31 6.51
CA ILE A 80 20.66 -15.36 6.91
C ILE A 80 20.21 -16.75 6.45
N GLY A 81 19.08 -16.83 5.72
CA GLY A 81 18.44 -18.02 5.15
C GLY A 81 17.89 -18.98 6.20
N VAL A 82 17.27 -18.41 7.23
CA VAL A 82 16.41 -19.15 8.15
C VAL A 82 14.98 -19.12 7.61
N ASP A 83 14.36 -20.30 7.59
CA ASP A 83 12.94 -20.47 7.32
C ASP A 83 12.19 -20.45 8.67
N MET A 84 11.16 -19.62 8.79
CA MET A 84 10.44 -19.41 10.05
C MET A 84 9.04 -20.01 9.99
N VAL A 85 8.71 -20.80 11.00
CA VAL A 85 7.39 -21.41 11.19
C VAL A 85 6.79 -20.86 12.47
N PHE A 86 5.63 -20.22 12.39
CA PHE A 86 4.99 -19.59 13.54
C PHE A 86 3.83 -20.43 14.06
N PHE A 87 3.80 -20.69 15.36
CA PHE A 87 2.69 -21.28 16.07
C PHE A 87 2.02 -20.24 16.95
N PHE A 88 0.69 -20.22 16.92
CA PHE A 88 -0.15 -19.39 17.76
C PHE A 88 -1.05 -20.25 18.62
N ASP A 89 -1.27 -19.81 19.87
CA ASP A 89 -2.23 -20.44 20.77
C ASP A 89 -3.63 -20.51 20.13
N GLY A 90 -4.28 -21.66 20.32
CA GLY A 90 -5.69 -21.85 20.01
C GLY A 90 -6.59 -21.64 21.21
N LEU A 91 -7.28 -22.70 21.61
CA LEU A 91 -8.28 -22.66 22.68
C LEU A 91 -7.60 -22.79 24.04
N THR A 92 -8.12 -22.07 25.04
CA THR A 92 -7.62 -22.21 26.42
C THR A 92 -8.11 -23.56 26.99
N PRO A 93 -7.20 -24.46 27.40
CA PRO A 93 -7.58 -25.75 27.97
C PRO A 93 -8.39 -25.61 29.26
N GLU A 94 -9.36 -26.51 29.48
CA GLU A 94 -10.25 -26.47 30.66
C GLU A 94 -9.45 -26.49 31.97
N LYS A 95 -8.38 -27.27 32.03
CA LYS A 95 -7.49 -27.38 33.20
C LYS A 95 -6.83 -26.04 33.58
N LYS A 96 -6.55 -25.16 32.61
CA LYS A 96 -5.94 -23.83 32.82
C LYS A 96 -6.99 -22.71 33.06
N ARG A 97 -8.29 -23.01 32.92
CA ARG A 97 -9.43 -22.05 32.97
C ARG A 97 -9.43 -21.18 34.22
N ARG A 98 -9.20 -21.77 35.40
CA ARG A 98 -9.22 -21.04 36.69
C ARG A 98 -8.13 -19.98 36.79
N THR A 99 -6.94 -20.27 36.26
CA THR A 99 -5.82 -19.33 36.23
C THR A 99 -6.07 -18.23 35.21
N TRP A 100 -6.63 -18.58 34.05
CA TRP A 100 -7.06 -17.62 33.04
C TRP A 100 -8.08 -16.62 33.59
N LEU A 101 -9.14 -17.07 34.27
CA LEU A 101 -10.18 -16.20 34.86
C LEU A 101 -9.59 -15.20 35.86
N ARG A 102 -8.72 -15.67 36.77
CA ARG A 102 -8.03 -14.79 37.73
C ARG A 102 -7.21 -13.69 37.04
N ARG A 103 -6.51 -14.02 35.95
CA ARG A 103 -5.74 -13.04 35.15
C ARG A 103 -6.66 -12.02 34.48
N ARG A 104 -7.81 -12.44 33.92
CA ARG A 104 -8.77 -11.54 33.27
C ARG A 104 -9.43 -10.57 34.24
N VAL A 105 -9.79 -11.02 35.44
CA VAL A 105 -10.29 -10.12 36.49
C VAL A 105 -9.23 -9.10 36.88
N ALA A 106 -7.96 -9.50 37.00
CA ALA A 106 -6.87 -8.56 37.30
C ALA A 106 -6.64 -7.55 36.16
N ASP A 107 -6.64 -8.02 34.90
CA ASP A 107 -6.53 -7.17 33.71
C ASP A 107 -7.67 -6.15 33.64
N MET A 108 -8.90 -6.55 33.97
CA MET A 108 -10.08 -5.68 33.98
C MET A 108 -9.92 -4.53 34.98
N HIS A 109 -9.56 -4.83 36.24
CA HIS A 109 -9.30 -3.80 37.25
C HIS A 109 -8.15 -2.88 36.84
N LYS A 110 -7.10 -3.44 36.21
CA LYS A 110 -5.98 -2.68 35.67
C LYS A 110 -6.44 -1.71 34.58
N MET A 111 -7.27 -2.14 33.62
CA MET A 111 -7.81 -1.25 32.58
C MET A 111 -8.68 -0.13 33.15
N MET A 112 -9.51 -0.43 34.15
CA MET A 112 -10.32 0.59 34.83
C MET A 112 -9.46 1.64 35.53
N ASN A 113 -8.36 1.24 36.18
CA ASN A 113 -7.43 2.17 36.80
C ASN A 113 -6.73 3.07 35.77
N VAL A 114 -6.37 2.50 34.61
CA VAL A 114 -5.79 3.27 33.50
C VAL A 114 -6.82 4.27 32.97
N PHE A 115 -8.08 3.87 32.80
CA PHE A 115 -9.16 4.75 32.39
C PHE A 115 -9.39 5.91 33.38
N ASP A 116 -9.35 5.63 34.69
CA ASP A 116 -9.42 6.65 35.74
C ASP A 116 -8.26 7.66 35.70
N MET A 117 -7.06 7.22 35.30
CA MET A 117 -5.92 8.10 35.10
C MET A 117 -6.12 9.00 33.88
N MET A 118 -6.59 8.44 32.77
CA MET A 118 -6.84 9.19 31.54
C MET A 118 -7.94 10.24 31.73
N ASN A 119 -9.02 9.91 32.43
CA ASN A 119 -10.09 10.88 32.77
C ASN A 119 -9.60 12.03 33.67
N LYS A 120 -8.48 11.84 34.40
CA LYS A 120 -7.82 12.90 35.18
C LYS A 120 -6.83 13.74 34.36
N GLY A 121 -6.73 13.51 33.05
CA GLY A 121 -5.84 14.24 32.14
C GLY A 121 -4.37 13.86 32.26
N ARG A 122 -4.05 12.67 32.79
CA ARG A 122 -2.70 12.11 32.81
C ARG A 122 -2.28 11.69 31.40
N SER A 123 -0.98 11.76 31.11
CA SER A 123 -0.44 11.24 29.85
C SER A 123 -0.14 9.74 29.97
N TYR A 124 0.01 9.02 28.85
CA TYR A 124 0.39 7.59 28.88
C TYR A 124 1.74 7.37 29.56
N GLN A 125 2.64 8.35 29.48
CA GLN A 125 3.95 8.32 30.14
C GLN A 125 3.85 8.30 31.67
N ASP A 126 2.69 8.65 32.22
CA ASP A 126 2.42 8.56 33.66
C ASP A 126 1.94 7.16 34.09
N ILE A 127 1.62 6.27 33.13
CA ILE A 127 1.17 4.90 33.42
C ILE A 127 2.40 4.08 33.84
N PRO A 128 2.33 3.36 34.97
CA PRO A 128 3.43 2.51 35.41
C PRO A 128 3.73 1.38 34.40
N GLU A 129 5.00 1.06 34.18
CA GLU A 129 5.41 -0.02 33.26
C GLU A 129 4.82 -1.39 33.67
N GLU A 130 4.61 -1.63 34.97
CA GLU A 130 3.91 -2.85 35.44
C GLU A 130 2.47 -2.96 34.91
N TRP A 131 1.91 -1.85 34.42
CA TRP A 131 0.59 -1.78 33.83
C TRP A 131 0.61 -1.85 32.29
N ASP A 132 1.73 -2.18 31.66
CA ASP A 132 1.76 -2.41 30.22
C ASP A 132 0.87 -3.57 29.81
N TYR A 133 0.22 -3.42 28.66
CA TYR A 133 -0.78 -4.35 28.18
C TYR A 133 -0.63 -4.56 26.67
N ILE A 134 -0.68 -5.82 26.24
CA ILE A 134 -0.71 -6.15 24.82
C ILE A 134 -2.15 -5.93 24.33
N PRO A 135 -2.37 -5.10 23.29
CA PRO A 135 -3.71 -4.85 22.78
C PRO A 135 -4.47 -6.15 22.44
N PRO A 136 -5.81 -6.13 22.56
CA PRO A 136 -6.64 -7.28 22.23
C PRO A 136 -6.54 -7.65 20.74
N ASN A 137 -6.85 -8.91 20.40
CA ASN A 137 -6.90 -9.44 19.02
C ASN A 137 -5.56 -9.52 18.25
N MET A 138 -4.43 -9.39 18.94
CA MET A 138 -3.10 -9.47 18.33
C MET A 138 -2.84 -10.82 17.63
N THR A 139 -3.32 -11.94 18.18
CA THR A 139 -3.16 -13.27 17.58
C THR A 139 -3.67 -13.35 16.14
N ASN A 140 -4.96 -13.09 15.90
CA ASN A 140 -5.53 -13.17 14.56
C ASN A 140 -4.90 -12.15 13.61
N PHE A 141 -4.64 -10.93 14.09
CA PHE A 141 -4.05 -9.88 13.26
C PHE A 141 -2.61 -10.22 12.84
N VAL A 142 -1.75 -10.62 13.77
CA VAL A 142 -0.34 -10.93 13.49
C VAL A 142 -0.23 -12.22 12.68
N ALA A 143 -1.04 -13.25 12.98
CA ALA A 143 -1.10 -14.48 12.18
C ALA A 143 -1.46 -14.16 10.72
N PHE A 144 -2.46 -13.30 10.50
CA PHE A 144 -2.85 -12.85 9.16
C PHE A 144 -1.69 -12.12 8.45
N VAL A 145 -1.03 -11.18 9.12
CA VAL A 145 0.09 -10.43 8.56
C VAL A 145 1.26 -11.37 8.20
N LEU A 146 1.64 -12.28 9.09
CA LEU A 146 2.72 -13.23 8.85
C LEU A 146 2.40 -14.13 7.66
N LYS A 147 1.19 -14.71 7.62
CA LYS A 147 0.79 -15.64 6.56
C LYS A 147 0.56 -14.96 5.21
N HIS A 148 -0.30 -13.95 5.16
CA HIS A 148 -0.78 -13.39 3.90
C HIS A 148 0.03 -12.19 3.40
N VAL A 149 0.61 -11.38 4.30
CA VAL A 149 1.39 -10.19 3.91
C VAL A 149 2.87 -10.54 3.75
N LEU A 150 3.41 -11.33 4.67
CA LEU A 150 4.84 -11.68 4.72
C LEU A 150 5.15 -13.07 4.15
N SER A 151 4.14 -13.89 3.84
CA SER A 151 4.31 -15.23 3.25
C SER A 151 5.14 -16.18 4.12
N CYS A 152 4.88 -16.17 5.43
CA CYS A 152 5.44 -17.14 6.39
C CYS A 152 4.52 -18.36 6.54
N THR A 153 5.08 -19.48 6.98
CA THR A 153 4.30 -20.63 7.47
C THR A 153 3.73 -20.28 8.84
N VAL A 154 2.42 -20.45 9.00
CA VAL A 154 1.69 -20.10 10.22
C VAL A 154 0.69 -21.21 10.52
N TYR A 155 0.72 -21.70 11.76
CA TYR A 155 -0.20 -22.66 12.33
C TYR A 155 -0.93 -22.08 13.56
N MET A 156 -2.20 -22.43 13.69
CA MET A 156 -2.97 -22.26 14.92
C MET A 156 -3.04 -23.60 15.62
N ALA A 157 -2.65 -23.66 16.90
CA ALA A 157 -2.74 -24.90 17.67
C ALA A 157 -4.20 -25.27 17.90
N VAL A 158 -4.57 -26.52 17.62
CA VAL A 158 -5.89 -27.09 17.93
C VAL A 158 -5.95 -27.49 19.41
N ASP A 159 -4.85 -28.08 19.88
CA ASP A 159 -4.65 -28.50 21.26
C ASP A 159 -3.69 -27.53 22.00
N GLU A 160 -2.93 -28.01 22.98
CA GLU A 160 -1.90 -27.20 23.65
C GLU A 160 -0.78 -26.84 22.66
N CYS A 161 -0.53 -25.55 22.50
CA CYS A 161 0.45 -25.00 21.56
C CYS A 161 1.87 -25.54 21.83
N ASP A 162 2.24 -25.67 23.11
CA ASP A 162 3.55 -26.20 23.49
C ASP A 162 3.70 -27.67 23.07
N GLU A 163 2.67 -28.49 23.25
CA GLU A 163 2.64 -29.91 22.84
C GLU A 163 2.74 -30.05 21.31
N GLU A 164 1.97 -29.26 20.55
CA GLU A 164 2.03 -29.25 19.09
C GLU A 164 3.40 -28.78 18.55
N ILE A 165 4.04 -27.81 19.20
CA ILE A 165 5.39 -27.37 18.84
C ILE A 165 6.40 -28.50 19.10
N ILE A 166 6.31 -29.20 20.24
CA ILE A 166 7.19 -30.34 20.58
C ILE A 166 7.04 -31.43 19.52
N GLN A 167 5.80 -31.78 19.16
CA GLN A 167 5.51 -32.77 18.14
C GLN A 167 6.02 -32.34 16.76
N TYR A 168 5.77 -31.09 16.35
CA TYR A 168 6.21 -30.57 15.05
C TYR A 168 7.74 -30.60 14.92
N VAL A 169 8.45 -30.16 15.96
CA VAL A 169 9.91 -30.14 15.98
C VAL A 169 10.48 -31.56 15.89
N HIS A 170 9.84 -32.52 16.56
CA HIS A 170 10.20 -33.93 16.47
C HIS A 170 10.03 -34.47 15.05
N ASP A 171 8.87 -34.23 14.43
CA ASP A 171 8.52 -34.79 13.12
C ASP A 171 9.29 -34.15 11.96
N ASN A 172 9.70 -32.88 12.11
CA ASN A 172 10.35 -32.11 11.04
C ASN A 172 11.86 -31.92 11.23
N ASP A 173 12.45 -32.41 12.33
CA ASP A 173 13.87 -32.20 12.67
C ASP A 173 14.25 -30.70 12.64
N SER A 174 13.38 -29.86 13.21
CA SER A 174 13.56 -28.40 13.19
C SER A 174 14.81 -27.99 13.98
N TYR A 175 15.46 -26.91 13.53
CA TYR A 175 16.78 -26.53 14.06
C TYR A 175 16.71 -25.89 15.45
N ALA A 176 15.68 -25.08 15.70
CA ALA A 176 15.50 -24.39 16.98
C ALA A 176 14.04 -24.06 17.27
N ILE A 177 13.70 -23.97 18.55
CA ILE A 177 12.52 -23.29 19.08
C ILE A 177 12.93 -21.89 19.54
N PHE A 178 12.15 -20.88 19.16
CA PHE A 178 12.31 -19.49 19.59
C PHE A 178 11.13 -19.12 20.49
N SER A 179 11.36 -19.10 21.81
CA SER A 179 10.31 -18.96 22.82
C SER A 179 10.87 -18.40 24.14
N ASN A 180 9.99 -17.87 24.98
CA ASN A 180 10.28 -17.56 26.39
C ASN A 180 9.56 -18.53 27.37
N ASN A 181 8.89 -19.54 26.83
CA ASN A 181 8.31 -20.61 27.64
C ASN A 181 9.41 -21.59 28.07
N THR A 182 9.55 -21.75 29.39
CA THR A 182 10.58 -22.62 29.97
C THR A 182 10.24 -24.10 29.84
N ASP A 183 9.00 -24.44 29.47
CA ASP A 183 8.59 -25.82 29.19
C ASP A 183 9.46 -26.43 28.09
N PHE A 184 9.75 -25.71 26.99
CA PHE A 184 10.62 -26.21 25.91
C PHE A 184 12.05 -26.57 26.35
N ILE A 185 12.54 -26.01 27.47
CA ILE A 185 13.87 -26.32 28.03
C ILE A 185 13.85 -27.69 28.71
N VAL A 186 12.73 -28.08 29.32
CA VAL A 186 12.57 -29.35 30.02
C VAL A 186 11.95 -30.44 29.14
N SER A 187 11.17 -30.07 28.11
CA SER A 187 10.54 -30.97 27.13
C SER A 187 11.53 -31.80 26.33
N TYR A 188 11.18 -33.03 25.98
CA TYR A 188 11.95 -33.93 25.13
C TYR A 188 12.01 -33.46 23.65
N VAL A 189 12.79 -32.41 23.41
CA VAL A 189 13.06 -31.86 22.07
C VAL A 189 14.52 -32.03 21.66
N ASN A 190 14.74 -32.37 20.38
CA ASN A 190 16.06 -32.55 19.77
C ASN A 190 16.55 -31.30 19.00
N CYS A 191 16.17 -30.11 19.47
CA CYS A 191 16.55 -28.83 18.87
C CYS A 191 17.13 -27.87 19.92
N ALA A 192 17.66 -26.75 19.46
CA ALA A 192 18.02 -25.63 20.33
C ALA A 192 16.79 -24.92 20.90
N VAL A 193 16.92 -24.31 22.08
CA VAL A 193 15.92 -23.39 22.62
C VAL A 193 16.54 -22.00 22.76
N LEU A 194 15.96 -21.02 22.06
CA LEU A 194 16.44 -19.64 21.98
C LEU A 194 15.45 -18.71 22.67
N SER A 195 15.96 -17.82 23.52
CA SER A 195 15.14 -16.81 24.20
C SER A 195 14.71 -15.70 23.23
N ALA A 196 13.40 -15.55 23.07
CA ALA A 196 12.82 -14.45 22.30
C ALA A 196 13.02 -13.08 22.96
N GLU A 197 13.03 -13.01 24.29
CA GLU A 197 13.21 -11.76 25.05
C GLU A 197 14.63 -11.20 24.96
N SER A 198 15.63 -12.07 24.89
CA SER A 198 17.05 -11.67 24.80
C SER A 198 17.53 -11.32 23.38
N PHE A 199 16.64 -11.38 22.39
CA PHE A 199 17.01 -11.26 20.99
C PHE A 199 17.42 -9.82 20.61
N ASP A 200 18.64 -9.66 20.14
CA ASP A 200 19.15 -8.40 19.57
C ASP A 200 19.16 -8.51 18.04
N ALA A 201 18.16 -7.90 17.39
CA ALA A 201 18.03 -7.91 15.94
C ALA A 201 19.21 -7.23 15.21
N SER A 202 19.91 -6.30 15.85
CA SER A 202 21.04 -5.58 15.23
C SER A 202 22.29 -6.43 15.17
N LYS A 203 22.51 -7.28 16.19
CA LYS A 203 23.64 -8.21 16.26
C LYS A 203 23.29 -9.61 15.78
N MET A 204 22.01 -9.92 15.63
CA MET A 204 21.48 -11.27 15.46
C MET A 204 21.97 -12.21 16.57
N THR A 205 21.87 -11.77 17.82
CA THR A 205 22.21 -12.57 19.01
C THR A 205 20.99 -12.89 19.85
N ALA A 206 21.01 -14.02 20.56
CA ALA A 206 20.02 -14.41 21.56
C ALA A 206 20.68 -15.36 22.58
N LEU A 207 20.11 -15.46 23.79
CA LEU A 207 20.46 -16.48 24.75
C LEU A 207 20.00 -17.86 24.26
N PHE A 208 20.90 -18.81 24.38
CA PHE A 208 20.69 -20.23 24.15
C PHE A 208 20.60 -20.95 25.50
N TYR A 209 19.56 -21.77 25.66
CA TYR A 209 19.38 -22.60 26.85
C TYR A 209 19.79 -24.05 26.55
N ASP A 210 20.89 -24.50 27.15
CA ASP A 210 21.40 -25.85 26.99
C ASP A 210 20.78 -26.81 28.01
N ARG A 211 19.97 -27.74 27.50
CA ARG A 211 19.29 -28.75 28.30
C ARG A 211 20.28 -29.72 28.96
N SER A 212 21.36 -30.07 28.26
CA SER A 212 22.33 -31.06 28.71
C SER A 212 23.18 -30.50 29.85
N GLU A 213 23.64 -29.26 29.70
CA GLU A 213 24.39 -28.56 30.76
C GLU A 213 23.52 -28.28 31.99
N LEU A 214 22.21 -28.00 31.81
CA LEU A 214 21.28 -27.87 32.94
C LEU A 214 21.17 -29.18 33.74
N ALA A 215 20.96 -30.31 33.06
CA ALA A 215 20.86 -31.62 33.70
C ALA A 215 22.17 -31.99 34.42
N GLN A 216 23.31 -31.76 33.76
CA GLN A 216 24.63 -31.98 34.34
C GLN A 216 24.88 -31.13 35.58
N TYR A 217 24.47 -29.85 35.57
CA TYR A 217 24.63 -28.96 36.71
C TYR A 217 23.76 -29.37 37.92
N LEU A 218 22.61 -29.97 37.66
CA LEU A 218 21.71 -30.50 38.68
C LEU A 218 22.04 -31.94 39.12
N ASN A 219 23.01 -32.58 38.46
CA ASN A 219 23.39 -33.98 38.66
C ASN A 219 22.19 -34.94 38.51
N ILE A 220 21.43 -34.75 37.43
CA ILE A 220 20.32 -35.59 36.99
C ILE A 220 20.50 -35.93 35.50
N GLU A 221 19.79 -36.93 35.00
CA GLU A 221 19.79 -37.26 33.57
C GLU A 221 18.89 -36.28 32.78
N LYS A 222 19.17 -36.11 31.48
CA LYS A 222 18.43 -35.17 30.62
C LYS A 222 16.95 -35.54 30.52
N GLU A 223 16.65 -36.84 30.55
CA GLU A 223 15.32 -37.44 30.51
C GLU A 223 14.52 -37.21 31.80
N GLU A 224 15.17 -36.76 32.88
CA GLU A 224 14.55 -36.48 34.19
C GLU A 224 14.13 -35.01 34.35
N LEU A 225 14.49 -34.13 33.39
CA LEU A 225 14.09 -32.72 33.40
C LEU A 225 12.56 -32.49 33.45
N PRO A 226 11.71 -33.29 32.78
CA PRO A 226 10.26 -33.21 32.97
C PRO A 226 9.83 -33.46 34.41
N LEU A 227 10.47 -34.40 35.13
CA LEU A 227 10.16 -34.65 36.55
C LEU A 227 10.56 -33.46 37.43
N LEU A 228 11.71 -32.84 37.13
CA LEU A 228 12.13 -31.60 37.78
C LEU A 228 11.09 -30.48 37.58
N ALA A 229 10.54 -30.36 36.36
CA ALA A 229 9.53 -29.36 36.03
C ALA A 229 8.27 -29.50 36.89
N ILE A 230 7.78 -30.73 37.02
CA ILE A 230 6.61 -31.07 37.85
C ILE A 230 6.89 -30.74 39.32
N LEU A 231 8.05 -31.16 39.84
CA LEU A 231 8.42 -30.96 41.24
C LEU A 231 8.72 -29.49 41.59
N ALA A 232 9.14 -28.67 40.63
CA ALA A 232 9.31 -27.23 40.81
C ALA A 232 7.97 -26.47 40.79
N GLY A 233 6.95 -27.06 40.17
CA GLY A 233 5.66 -26.47 39.91
C GLY A 233 5.58 -25.92 38.49
N ASN A 234 4.59 -26.41 37.74
CA ASN A 234 4.30 -26.04 36.36
C ASN A 234 2.81 -25.66 36.21
N ASP A 235 2.30 -25.60 34.98
CA ASP A 235 0.92 -25.20 34.73
C ASP A 235 -0.12 -26.27 35.15
N TYR A 236 0.30 -27.52 35.36
CA TYR A 236 -0.55 -28.61 35.84
C TYR A 236 -0.51 -28.71 37.37
N ILE A 237 0.69 -28.76 37.96
CA ILE A 237 0.86 -28.89 39.41
C ILE A 237 1.12 -27.52 40.07
N ASP A 238 0.11 -27.03 40.80
CA ASP A 238 0.16 -25.72 41.45
C ASP A 238 1.20 -25.66 42.59
N TYR A 239 2.01 -24.60 42.58
CA TYR A 239 3.05 -24.36 43.57
C TYR A 239 2.55 -24.37 45.03
N GLU A 240 1.33 -23.91 45.31
CA GLU A 240 0.80 -23.90 46.68
C GLU A 240 0.68 -25.32 47.24
N SER A 241 0.41 -26.30 46.37
CA SER A 241 0.35 -27.72 46.76
C SER A 241 1.74 -28.31 47.04
N LEU A 242 2.79 -27.78 46.40
CA LEU A 242 4.17 -28.23 46.55
C LEU A 242 4.92 -27.54 47.70
N LYS A 243 4.40 -26.44 48.24
CA LYS A 243 5.04 -25.67 49.32
C LYS A 243 5.47 -26.53 50.52
N PRO A 244 4.63 -27.43 51.08
CA PRO A 244 5.03 -28.24 52.23
C PRO A 244 6.27 -29.09 51.91
N PHE A 245 6.24 -29.79 50.78
CA PHE A 245 7.36 -30.58 50.26
C PHE A 245 8.61 -29.71 50.01
N HIS A 246 8.46 -28.53 49.39
CA HIS A 246 9.59 -27.63 49.17
C HIS A 246 10.26 -27.16 50.47
N PHE A 247 9.48 -26.84 51.50
CA PHE A 247 10.02 -26.41 52.80
C PHE A 247 10.76 -27.55 53.50
N GLU A 248 10.22 -28.76 53.47
CA GLU A 248 10.85 -29.96 54.02
C GLU A 248 12.15 -30.29 53.27
N GLN A 249 12.07 -30.42 51.94
CA GLN A 249 13.20 -30.80 51.09
C GLN A 249 14.33 -29.76 51.09
N CYS A 250 14.00 -28.47 51.26
CA CYS A 250 15.01 -27.42 51.38
C CYS A 250 15.52 -27.21 52.82
N ASN A 251 14.95 -27.91 53.81
CA ASN A 251 15.14 -27.65 55.25
C ASN A 251 15.00 -26.15 55.59
N TRP A 252 13.91 -25.53 55.11
CA TRP A 252 13.73 -24.09 55.11
C TRP A 252 12.69 -23.64 56.15
N CYS A 253 13.01 -22.57 56.88
CA CYS A 253 12.17 -22.10 57.98
C CYS A 253 10.84 -21.49 57.47
N PRO A 254 9.67 -21.87 58.02
CA PRO A 254 8.36 -21.34 57.60
C PRO A 254 8.15 -19.83 57.79
N THR A 255 9.06 -19.13 58.49
CA THR A 255 8.95 -17.69 58.76
C THR A 255 9.48 -16.80 57.63
N VAL A 256 10.14 -17.38 56.61
CA VAL A 256 10.60 -16.66 55.40
C VAL A 256 9.76 -17.11 54.21
N TYR A 257 8.93 -16.21 53.69
CA TYR A 257 7.88 -16.49 52.70
C TYR A 257 8.37 -17.00 51.32
N HIS A 258 9.68 -17.00 51.02
CA HIS A 258 10.21 -17.38 49.71
C HIS A 258 11.52 -18.18 49.82
N ILE A 259 11.57 -19.35 49.18
CA ILE A 259 12.78 -20.19 49.07
C ILE A 259 13.62 -19.67 47.88
N PRO A 260 14.91 -19.30 48.06
CA PRO A 260 15.75 -18.89 46.95
C PRO A 260 15.84 -19.99 45.87
N TYR A 261 15.62 -19.63 44.59
CA TYR A 261 15.60 -20.61 43.49
C TYR A 261 16.87 -21.45 43.41
N LYS A 262 18.04 -20.88 43.72
CA LYS A 262 19.30 -21.65 43.81
C LYS A 262 19.19 -22.85 44.74
N LYS A 263 18.60 -22.66 45.93
CA LYS A 263 18.44 -23.73 46.93
C LYS A 263 17.36 -24.72 46.49
N LEU A 264 16.23 -24.22 45.98
CA LEU A 264 15.12 -25.04 45.50
C LEU A 264 15.58 -26.03 44.43
N PHE A 265 16.09 -25.54 43.29
CA PHE A 265 16.46 -26.41 42.18
C PHE A 265 17.58 -27.39 42.53
N SER A 266 18.57 -26.98 43.34
CA SER A 266 19.62 -27.90 43.82
C SER A 266 19.05 -29.03 44.69
N SER A 267 18.14 -28.70 45.62
CA SER A 267 17.49 -29.68 46.50
C SER A 267 16.53 -30.61 45.76
N LEU A 268 15.90 -30.14 44.67
CA LEU A 268 15.09 -30.98 43.79
C LEU A 268 15.96 -31.92 42.94
N GLY A 269 17.09 -31.47 42.42
CA GLY A 269 18.06 -32.34 41.73
C GLY A 269 18.59 -33.44 42.64
N GLU A 270 18.95 -33.11 43.89
CA GLU A 270 19.36 -34.10 44.91
C GLU A 270 18.26 -35.13 45.21
N TYR A 271 16.99 -34.70 45.24
CA TYR A 271 15.85 -35.60 45.43
C TYR A 271 15.70 -36.57 44.27
N ILE A 272 15.67 -36.06 43.03
CA ILE A 272 15.49 -36.86 41.81
C ILE A 272 16.60 -37.91 41.71
N ASN A 273 17.85 -37.52 41.92
CA ASN A 273 19.00 -38.43 41.88
C ASN A 273 19.00 -39.48 43.01
N ALA A 274 18.16 -39.32 44.05
CA ALA A 274 17.97 -40.31 45.11
C ALA A 274 16.81 -41.28 44.84
N LEU A 275 16.01 -41.05 43.78
CA LEU A 275 14.92 -41.93 43.38
C LEU A 275 15.45 -43.24 42.77
N PRO A 276 14.66 -44.32 42.77
CA PRO A 276 15.03 -45.56 42.10
C PRO A 276 15.24 -45.31 40.59
N CYS A 277 16.23 -45.99 40.01
CA CYS A 277 16.57 -45.83 38.60
C CYS A 277 15.38 -46.17 37.69
N SER A 278 15.14 -45.35 36.67
CA SER A 278 14.04 -45.51 35.71
C SER A 278 14.12 -46.82 34.90
N ASP A 279 15.28 -47.46 34.82
CA ASP A 279 15.45 -48.79 34.20
C ASP A 279 14.92 -49.94 35.09
N GLU A 280 14.66 -49.69 36.38
CA GLU A 280 14.27 -50.71 37.36
C GLU A 280 12.78 -50.71 37.71
N ILE A 281 12.05 -49.62 37.45
CA ILE A 281 10.63 -49.44 37.78
C ILE A 281 9.89 -48.72 36.64
N SER A 282 8.58 -49.00 36.48
CA SER A 282 7.78 -48.32 35.45
C SER A 282 7.54 -46.84 35.77
N THR A 283 7.28 -46.01 34.76
CA THR A 283 6.94 -44.57 34.95
C THR A 283 5.79 -44.39 35.95
N THR A 284 4.75 -45.21 35.87
CA THR A 284 3.62 -45.21 36.81
C THR A 284 4.05 -45.55 38.22
N GLU A 285 4.95 -46.51 38.41
CA GLU A 285 5.46 -46.89 39.73
C GLU A 285 6.35 -45.79 40.33
N LEU A 286 7.16 -45.12 39.51
CA LEU A 286 7.91 -43.92 39.89
C LEU A 286 6.97 -42.78 40.31
N MET A 287 5.91 -42.51 39.52
CA MET A 287 4.94 -41.47 39.85
C MET A 287 4.18 -41.77 41.15
N ASN A 288 3.85 -43.03 41.43
CA ASN A 288 3.25 -43.43 42.71
C ASN A 288 4.17 -43.14 43.91
N ILE A 289 5.47 -43.42 43.78
CA ILE A 289 6.46 -43.12 44.83
C ILE A 289 6.56 -41.61 45.05
N VAL A 290 6.76 -40.85 43.97
CA VAL A 290 6.91 -39.40 44.04
C VAL A 290 5.63 -38.73 44.57
N CYS A 291 4.46 -39.15 44.11
CA CYS A 291 3.18 -38.58 44.53
C CYS A 291 2.94 -38.79 46.04
N LYS A 292 3.30 -39.98 46.56
CA LYS A 292 3.23 -40.27 47.99
C LYS A 292 4.18 -39.39 48.80
N ASP A 293 5.42 -39.23 48.36
CA ASP A 293 6.44 -38.44 49.07
C ASP A 293 6.14 -36.93 49.01
N VAL A 294 5.50 -36.44 47.94
CA VAL A 294 5.23 -35.01 47.72
C VAL A 294 3.89 -34.57 48.33
N PHE A 295 2.84 -35.38 48.21
CA PHE A 295 1.47 -34.99 48.58
C PHE A 295 0.85 -35.78 49.74
N ASP A 296 1.45 -36.91 50.15
CA ASP A 296 0.84 -37.91 51.05
C ASP A 296 -0.56 -38.37 50.57
N ASP A 297 -0.79 -38.30 49.25
CA ASP A 297 -2.06 -38.55 48.59
C ASP A 297 -1.79 -39.25 47.24
N VAL A 298 -2.25 -40.49 47.10
CA VAL A 298 -2.09 -41.30 45.89
C VAL A 298 -3.12 -40.97 44.80
N ASP A 299 -4.15 -40.18 45.11
CA ASP A 299 -5.20 -39.82 44.14
C ASP A 299 -4.73 -38.74 43.14
N LYS A 300 -3.51 -38.21 43.30
CA LYS A 300 -2.90 -37.22 42.39
C LYS A 300 -1.95 -37.79 41.33
N VAL A 301 -1.76 -39.12 41.31
CA VAL A 301 -0.85 -39.78 40.38
C VAL A 301 -1.24 -39.52 38.92
N ASP A 302 -2.54 -39.57 38.60
CA ASP A 302 -3.05 -39.29 37.25
C ASP A 302 -2.72 -37.86 36.79
N GLU A 303 -2.81 -36.88 37.69
CA GLU A 303 -2.46 -35.48 37.40
C GLU A 303 -0.96 -35.32 37.13
N MET A 304 -0.11 -36.04 37.88
CA MET A 304 1.34 -36.05 37.67
C MET A 304 1.74 -36.77 36.38
N GLU A 305 1.10 -37.89 36.04
CA GLU A 305 1.37 -38.62 34.79
C GLU A 305 1.02 -37.78 33.57
N VAL A 306 -0.14 -37.11 33.58
CA VAL A 306 -0.52 -36.19 32.50
C VAL A 306 0.49 -35.05 32.38
N ALA A 307 0.90 -34.45 33.50
CA ALA A 307 1.88 -33.37 33.52
C ALA A 307 3.28 -33.82 33.06
N TYR A 308 3.62 -35.10 33.23
CA TYR A 308 4.88 -35.66 32.75
C TYR A 308 4.84 -35.93 31.25
N ASN A 309 3.76 -36.54 30.77
CA ASN A 309 3.61 -36.93 29.38
C ASN A 309 3.49 -35.71 28.44
N SER A 310 3.00 -34.56 28.90
CA SER A 310 2.94 -33.32 28.10
C SER A 310 4.31 -32.78 27.65
N TYR A 311 5.40 -33.29 28.22
CA TYR A 311 6.76 -32.92 27.86
C TYR A 311 7.37 -33.83 26.78
N PHE A 312 6.67 -34.86 26.32
CA PHE A 312 7.14 -35.83 25.33
C PHE A 312 6.29 -35.77 24.04
N PRO A 313 6.88 -36.08 22.87
CA PRO A 313 6.10 -36.30 21.66
C PRO A 313 5.21 -37.55 21.79
N ASP A 314 4.06 -37.54 21.11
CA ASP A 314 3.11 -38.65 21.15
C ASP A 314 3.68 -39.90 20.47
N ALA A 315 3.70 -41.03 21.18
CA ALA A 315 4.25 -42.30 20.71
C ALA A 315 3.41 -43.02 19.63
N SER A 316 2.34 -42.41 19.12
CA SER A 316 1.36 -43.07 18.24
C SER A 316 1.67 -43.00 16.73
N SER A 317 2.74 -42.31 16.33
CA SER A 317 3.09 -42.11 14.91
C SER A 317 4.11 -43.12 14.34
N ASP A 318 4.69 -44.01 15.16
CA ASP A 318 5.81 -44.87 14.78
C ASP A 318 5.44 -46.15 13.99
N ASP A 319 4.14 -46.42 13.74
CA ASP A 319 3.69 -47.64 13.05
C ASP A 319 3.54 -47.53 11.52
N SER A 320 4.03 -46.46 10.87
CA SER A 320 3.92 -46.31 9.40
C SER A 320 5.23 -46.15 8.63
N ALA A 321 6.35 -46.64 9.19
CA ALA A 321 7.64 -46.65 8.50
C ALA A 321 8.24 -48.07 8.34
N SER A 322 7.48 -49.01 7.76
CA SER A 322 8.09 -50.09 6.96
C SER A 322 7.09 -50.78 6.05
N GLU A 323 7.00 -50.34 4.79
CA GLU A 323 7.22 -51.18 3.61
C GLU A 323 7.04 -50.34 2.34
N SER A 324 8.04 -50.43 1.48
CA SER A 324 8.11 -49.87 0.15
C SER A 324 6.91 -50.28 -0.71
N ASP A 325 6.35 -49.34 -1.48
CA ASP A 325 6.32 -49.53 -2.92
C ASP A 325 6.16 -48.23 -3.71
N SER A 326 7.03 -48.13 -4.71
CA SER A 326 7.13 -47.07 -5.70
C SER A 326 5.83 -46.82 -6.45
N TYR A 327 5.37 -45.57 -6.59
CA TYR A 327 4.73 -45.14 -7.84
C TYR A 327 5.02 -43.67 -8.17
N SER A 328 5.55 -43.50 -9.37
CA SER A 328 5.93 -42.26 -10.04
C SER A 328 4.73 -41.34 -10.29
N LEU A 329 4.91 -40.06 -9.99
CA LEU A 329 4.16 -38.97 -10.61
C LEU A 329 4.54 -38.88 -12.09
N SER A 330 3.60 -39.17 -12.99
CA SER A 330 3.68 -38.77 -14.40
C SER A 330 2.39 -38.11 -14.84
N ASP A 331 2.57 -36.95 -15.47
CA ASP A 331 1.59 -36.18 -16.23
C ASP A 331 0.70 -37.04 -17.14
N SER A 332 -0.57 -36.66 -17.28
CA SER A 332 -1.12 -36.10 -18.53
C SER A 332 -2.65 -36.21 -18.61
N TYR A 333 -3.24 -35.09 -19.05
CA TYR A 333 -4.58 -34.99 -19.63
C TYR A 333 -4.78 -36.01 -20.76
N SER A 334 -5.95 -36.68 -20.81
CA SER A 334 -6.92 -36.48 -21.90
C SER A 334 -8.15 -37.43 -21.85
N GLN A 335 -9.29 -36.77 -22.08
CA GLN A 335 -10.47 -37.17 -22.86
C GLN A 335 -11.48 -38.22 -22.39
N SER A 336 -12.70 -37.67 -22.23
CA SER A 336 -14.01 -38.14 -22.69
C SER A 336 -14.59 -39.44 -22.13
N ASP A 337 -15.71 -39.31 -21.44
CA ASP A 337 -16.97 -39.76 -22.04
C ASP A 337 -18.18 -38.95 -21.54
N SER A 338 -19.01 -38.63 -22.52
CA SER A 338 -20.29 -37.93 -22.46
C SER A 338 -21.40 -38.81 -21.89
N TYR A 339 -22.33 -38.25 -21.13
CA TYR A 339 -23.77 -38.36 -21.40
C TYR A 339 -24.55 -37.28 -20.62
N SER A 340 -25.66 -36.87 -21.23
CA SER A 340 -26.40 -35.62 -21.14
C SER A 340 -27.63 -35.65 -20.22
N GLN A 341 -28.04 -34.46 -19.75
CA GLN A 341 -29.43 -34.03 -19.42
C GLN A 341 -30.14 -34.78 -18.27
N SER A 342 -31.00 -34.22 -17.42
CA SER A 342 -31.67 -32.91 -17.26
C SER A 342 -32.46 -32.97 -15.93
N ASP A 343 -32.59 -31.82 -15.27
CA ASP A 343 -33.74 -31.34 -14.49
C ASP A 343 -34.38 -32.12 -13.31
N SER A 344 -34.52 -31.34 -12.23
CA SER A 344 -35.70 -31.18 -11.36
C SER A 344 -35.92 -32.11 -10.15
N TYR A 345 -35.81 -31.47 -8.98
CA TYR A 345 -36.70 -31.50 -7.80
C TYR A 345 -37.40 -32.80 -7.36
N SER A 346 -37.13 -33.09 -6.09
CA SER A 346 -38.09 -33.36 -5.00
C SER A 346 -38.26 -34.79 -4.49
N GLN A 347 -38.13 -34.82 -3.16
CA GLN A 347 -38.80 -35.66 -2.16
C GLN A 347 -38.31 -37.10 -1.88
N SER A 348 -37.98 -37.22 -0.59
CA SER A 348 -38.22 -38.35 0.32
C SER A 348 -37.63 -39.69 -0.08
N ASP A 349 -36.66 -40.16 0.70
CA ASP A 349 -36.65 -41.55 1.10
C ASP A 349 -36.22 -41.69 2.57
N SER A 350 -37.13 -42.32 3.29
CA SER A 350 -37.05 -42.78 4.67
C SER A 350 -35.90 -43.77 4.84
N TYR A 351 -34.97 -43.47 5.74
CA TYR A 351 -34.01 -44.47 6.20
C TYR A 351 -34.50 -45.14 7.48
N LEU A 352 -34.50 -46.45 7.39
CA LEU A 352 -34.85 -47.46 8.37
C LEU A 352 -34.11 -47.25 9.69
N GLU A 353 -34.85 -47.44 10.78
CA GLU A 353 -34.34 -47.78 12.10
C GLU A 353 -33.48 -49.06 12.01
N SER A 354 -32.21 -48.98 12.45
CA SER A 354 -31.62 -49.97 13.36
C SER A 354 -30.20 -49.56 13.77
N ASP A 355 -29.99 -49.69 15.08
CA ASP A 355 -28.73 -49.85 15.82
C ASP A 355 -28.11 -48.59 16.44
N SER A 356 -28.56 -48.39 17.68
CA SER A 356 -27.93 -47.70 18.80
C SER A 356 -26.53 -48.27 19.11
N ASP A 357 -25.51 -47.41 19.06
CA ASP A 357 -24.51 -47.19 20.11
C ASP A 357 -23.31 -46.44 19.53
N SER A 358 -23.32 -45.11 19.65
CA SER A 358 -22.11 -44.30 19.79
C SER A 358 -22.51 -42.94 20.38
N ASP A 359 -21.95 -42.61 21.54
CA ASP A 359 -21.99 -41.29 22.21
C ASP A 359 -21.48 -40.17 21.28
N SER A 360 -22.29 -39.75 20.33
CA SER A 360 -22.01 -38.61 19.46
C SER A 360 -23.12 -37.59 19.67
N ASP A 361 -22.78 -36.49 20.35
CA ASP A 361 -23.66 -35.34 20.62
C ASP A 361 -24.18 -34.64 19.33
N TYR A 362 -23.78 -35.10 18.13
CA TYR A 362 -24.10 -34.47 16.86
C TYR A 362 -24.44 -35.46 15.73
N PRO A 363 -25.13 -35.02 14.67
CA PRO A 363 -25.39 -35.85 13.49
C PRO A 363 -24.10 -36.37 12.83
N PRO A 364 -24.10 -37.57 12.22
CA PRO A 364 -22.91 -38.16 11.58
C PRO A 364 -22.27 -37.32 10.46
N PHE A 365 -22.98 -36.34 9.89
CA PHE A 365 -22.41 -35.43 8.89
C PHE A 365 -21.55 -34.32 9.52
N TRP A 366 -21.75 -34.01 10.80
CA TRP A 366 -21.10 -32.91 11.52
C TRP A 366 -19.61 -33.17 11.74
N SER A 367 -19.20 -34.42 11.97
CA SER A 367 -17.78 -34.80 12.05
C SER A 367 -16.99 -34.36 10.83
N ARG A 368 -17.55 -34.53 9.62
CA ARG A 368 -16.93 -34.06 8.36
C ARG A 368 -16.88 -32.54 8.22
N VAL A 369 -17.75 -31.81 8.92
CA VAL A 369 -17.69 -30.34 8.97
C VAL A 369 -16.55 -29.92 9.91
N LEU A 370 -16.43 -30.59 11.06
CA LEU A 370 -15.37 -30.36 12.03
C LEU A 370 -13.99 -30.68 11.45
N GLU A 371 -13.82 -31.77 10.71
CA GLU A 371 -12.56 -32.11 10.02
C GLU A 371 -12.09 -30.97 9.10
N VAL A 372 -12.99 -30.41 8.28
CA VAL A 372 -12.66 -29.28 7.40
C VAL A 372 -12.41 -28.00 8.20
N ALA A 373 -13.20 -27.75 9.24
CA ALA A 373 -13.03 -26.58 10.09
C ALA A 373 -11.69 -26.60 10.83
N GLU A 374 -11.26 -27.76 11.32
CA GLU A 374 -9.97 -27.97 11.96
C GLU A 374 -8.83 -27.71 10.98
N GLU A 375 -8.90 -28.26 9.76
CA GLU A 375 -7.88 -28.01 8.73
C GLU A 375 -7.75 -26.52 8.42
N TYR A 376 -8.89 -25.82 8.27
CA TYR A 376 -8.91 -24.38 8.01
C TYR A 376 -8.39 -23.58 9.21
N PHE A 377 -8.76 -23.96 10.43
CA PHE A 377 -8.29 -23.33 11.65
C PHE A 377 -6.79 -23.52 11.85
N ARG A 378 -6.30 -24.76 11.78
CA ARG A 378 -4.87 -25.11 11.86
C ARG A 378 -4.05 -24.34 10.85
N ASN A 379 -4.59 -24.14 9.65
CA ASN A 379 -3.95 -23.33 8.60
C ASN A 379 -4.28 -21.81 8.68
N ALA A 380 -4.80 -21.29 9.78
CA ALA A 380 -5.10 -19.86 9.97
C ALA A 380 -6.04 -19.23 8.92
N PHE A 381 -6.90 -20.03 8.28
CA PHE A 381 -8.00 -19.58 7.42
C PHE A 381 -9.32 -19.44 8.17
N LEU A 382 -9.42 -20.02 9.37
CA LEU A 382 -10.54 -19.84 10.28
C LEU A 382 -10.01 -19.23 11.59
N PRO A 383 -10.64 -18.20 12.17
CA PRO A 383 -10.19 -17.59 13.42
C PRO A 383 -10.55 -18.46 14.64
N VAL A 384 -9.83 -18.26 15.75
CA VAL A 384 -10.07 -18.93 17.05
C VAL A 384 -11.53 -18.81 17.49
N SER A 385 -12.15 -17.66 17.28
CA SER A 385 -13.55 -17.35 17.60
C SER A 385 -14.56 -18.24 16.87
N ALA A 386 -14.24 -18.71 15.66
CA ALA A 386 -15.11 -19.60 14.92
C ALA A 386 -14.84 -21.07 15.24
N TRP A 387 -13.57 -21.42 15.47
CA TRP A 387 -13.20 -22.77 15.92
C TRP A 387 -13.79 -23.11 17.28
N SER A 388 -13.73 -22.21 18.26
CA SER A 388 -14.32 -22.42 19.60
C SER A 388 -15.80 -22.77 19.55
N VAL A 389 -16.55 -22.10 18.68
CA VAL A 389 -17.99 -22.31 18.50
C VAL A 389 -18.27 -23.67 17.86
N LEU A 390 -17.51 -24.03 16.82
CA LEU A 390 -17.70 -25.31 16.12
C LEU A 390 -17.29 -26.50 16.98
N SER A 391 -16.22 -26.37 17.77
CA SER A 391 -15.71 -27.43 18.64
C SER A 391 -16.45 -27.53 19.98
N LYS A 392 -17.56 -26.78 20.17
CA LYS A 392 -18.36 -26.73 21.42
C LYS A 392 -17.53 -26.30 22.64
N GLN A 393 -16.51 -25.49 22.41
CA GLN A 393 -15.64 -24.94 23.45
C GLN A 393 -16.10 -23.52 23.85
N VAL A 394 -15.52 -23.01 24.92
CA VAL A 394 -15.91 -21.68 25.44
C VAL A 394 -15.41 -20.58 24.50
N TYR A 395 -16.31 -19.69 24.11
CA TYR A 395 -15.96 -18.49 23.38
C TYR A 395 -15.41 -17.42 24.35
N GLU A 396 -14.28 -16.81 23.99
CA GLU A 396 -13.56 -15.89 24.88
C GLU A 396 -13.27 -14.55 24.20
N CYS A 397 -13.52 -13.45 24.91
CA CYS A 397 -12.99 -12.14 24.54
C CYS A 397 -11.85 -11.73 25.48
N SER A 398 -10.74 -11.28 24.88
CA SER A 398 -9.70 -10.51 25.58
C SER A 398 -10.26 -9.30 26.35
N ILE A 399 -9.53 -8.78 27.35
CA ILE A 399 -9.90 -7.51 27.99
C ILE A 399 -9.52 -6.33 27.07
N CYS A 400 -10.37 -5.32 27.00
CA CYS A 400 -10.14 -4.07 26.27
C CYS A 400 -9.86 -2.92 27.24
N LEU A 401 -9.19 -1.86 26.78
CA LEU A 401 -9.04 -0.62 27.54
C LEU A 401 -10.36 0.16 27.53
N GLU A 402 -11.23 -0.17 28.47
CA GLU A 402 -12.60 0.33 28.60
C GLU A 402 -12.97 0.48 30.09
N ASP A 403 -14.08 1.18 30.38
CA ASP A 403 -14.63 1.28 31.72
C ASP A 403 -15.80 0.30 31.91
N PHE A 404 -15.58 -0.75 32.70
CA PHE A 404 -16.55 -1.84 32.93
C PHE A 404 -17.58 -1.51 34.03
N ARG A 405 -17.51 -0.32 34.64
CA ARG A 405 -18.46 0.13 35.69
C ARG A 405 -19.78 0.66 35.15
N TYR A 406 -19.85 1.01 33.88
CA TYR A 406 -21.07 1.51 33.26
C TYR A 406 -22.11 0.39 33.18
N THR A 407 -23.06 0.38 34.11
CA THR A 407 -24.18 -0.56 34.13
C THR A 407 -25.40 0.01 33.43
N TYR A 408 -26.29 -0.88 32.98
CA TYR A 408 -27.50 -0.62 32.19
C TYR A 408 -28.56 0.27 32.88
N ASP A 409 -28.30 0.72 34.11
CA ASP A 409 -29.27 1.42 34.96
C ASP A 409 -29.15 2.94 34.78
N ASP A 410 -29.57 3.42 33.61
CA ASP A 410 -30.27 4.70 33.39
C ASP A 410 -30.39 4.93 31.86
N ASN A 411 -31.62 5.12 31.38
CA ASN A 411 -32.03 5.19 29.96
C ASN A 411 -31.45 6.37 29.14
N GLU A 412 -30.25 6.88 29.41
CA GLU A 412 -29.76 8.10 28.77
C GLU A 412 -28.41 8.02 28.02
N ASP A 413 -27.61 6.93 28.09
CA ASP A 413 -26.35 6.88 27.31
C ASP A 413 -25.90 5.47 26.87
N SER A 414 -26.59 4.90 25.87
CA SER A 414 -26.20 3.63 25.19
C SER A 414 -24.78 3.65 24.62
N LYS A 415 -24.21 4.84 24.41
CA LYS A 415 -22.90 5.07 23.81
C LYS A 415 -21.71 4.70 24.71
N ASN A 416 -21.90 4.58 26.03
CA ASN A 416 -20.82 4.33 26.99
C ASN A 416 -20.65 2.84 27.36
N GLN A 417 -21.29 1.93 26.62
CA GLN A 417 -21.22 0.49 26.91
C GLN A 417 -19.85 -0.12 26.57
N PRO A 418 -19.43 -1.19 27.27
CA PRO A 418 -18.27 -2.00 26.88
C PRO A 418 -18.45 -2.63 25.50
N SER A 419 -17.36 -2.79 24.76
CA SER A 419 -17.39 -3.29 23.39
C SER A 419 -17.89 -4.73 23.26
N ALA A 420 -17.76 -5.54 24.31
CA ALA A 420 -18.32 -6.88 24.34
C ALA A 420 -19.86 -6.86 24.30
N THR A 421 -20.49 -5.88 24.97
CA THR A 421 -21.94 -5.67 24.94
C THR A 421 -22.38 -5.21 23.54
N ILE A 422 -21.70 -4.20 22.99
CA ILE A 422 -21.97 -3.65 21.65
C ILE A 422 -21.86 -4.72 20.55
N THR A 423 -20.97 -5.70 20.72
CA THR A 423 -20.73 -6.73 19.70
C THR A 423 -21.51 -8.03 19.93
N ARG A 424 -22.39 -8.09 20.95
CA ARG A 424 -23.16 -9.29 21.28
C ARG A 424 -24.00 -9.76 20.09
N ALA A 425 -24.76 -8.88 19.46
CA ALA A 425 -25.60 -9.22 18.31
C ALA A 425 -24.76 -9.77 17.14
N LEU A 426 -23.62 -9.14 16.84
CA LEU A 426 -22.70 -9.63 15.81
C LEU A 426 -22.17 -11.05 16.11
N ARG A 427 -21.87 -11.36 17.39
CA ARG A 427 -21.47 -12.72 17.81
C ARG A 427 -22.61 -13.73 17.64
N GLN A 428 -23.82 -13.39 18.05
CA GLN A 428 -25.00 -14.26 17.87
C GLN A 428 -25.22 -14.61 16.40
N ARG A 429 -25.07 -13.64 15.49
CA ARG A 429 -25.18 -13.86 14.04
C ARG A 429 -24.04 -14.71 13.48
N LEU A 430 -22.82 -14.55 14.01
CA LEU A 430 -21.69 -15.41 13.67
C LEU A 430 -21.99 -16.86 14.03
N TYR A 431 -22.52 -17.10 15.23
CA TYR A 431 -22.93 -18.42 15.70
C TYR A 431 -24.05 -18.99 14.85
N GLY A 432 -25.04 -18.16 14.48
CA GLY A 432 -26.16 -18.59 13.65
C GLY A 432 -25.77 -19.02 12.24
N ILE A 433 -24.62 -18.54 11.73
CA ILE A 433 -24.03 -19.04 10.48
C ILE A 433 -23.25 -20.33 10.73
N LEU A 434 -22.38 -20.36 11.73
CA LEU A 434 -21.56 -21.53 12.05
C LEU A 434 -22.40 -22.77 12.42
N LEU A 435 -23.47 -22.57 13.18
CA LEU A 435 -24.31 -23.64 13.72
C LEU A 435 -25.60 -23.86 12.91
N TYR A 436 -25.72 -23.23 11.73
CA TYR A 436 -26.95 -23.26 10.92
C TYR A 436 -27.42 -24.67 10.57
N GLU A 437 -26.47 -25.58 10.29
CA GLU A 437 -26.76 -26.96 9.86
C GLU A 437 -27.26 -27.85 11.00
N ILE A 438 -27.06 -27.44 12.26
CA ILE A 438 -27.51 -28.13 13.47
C ILE A 438 -28.53 -27.31 14.27
N ARG A 439 -29.12 -26.26 13.68
CA ARG A 439 -30.07 -25.36 14.36
C ARG A 439 -31.25 -26.06 15.04
N ASP A 440 -31.69 -27.20 14.49
CA ASP A 440 -32.82 -27.97 15.01
C ASP A 440 -32.47 -28.71 16.32
N TRP A 441 -31.20 -28.70 16.74
CA TRP A 441 -30.70 -29.20 18.02
C TRP A 441 -30.58 -28.11 19.09
N GLU A 442 -31.05 -26.89 18.80
CA GLU A 442 -31.04 -25.73 19.71
C GLU A 442 -29.69 -25.50 20.41
N PRO A 443 -28.57 -25.41 19.65
CA PRO A 443 -27.25 -25.27 20.25
C PRO A 443 -27.13 -23.93 20.99
N THR A 444 -26.45 -23.95 22.14
CA THR A 444 -26.06 -22.76 22.89
C THR A 444 -24.54 -22.60 22.89
N VAL A 445 -24.06 -21.36 22.90
CA VAL A 445 -22.63 -21.05 22.99
C VAL A 445 -22.33 -20.51 24.38
N THR A 446 -21.35 -21.09 25.05
CA THR A 446 -20.85 -20.60 26.33
C THR A 446 -19.80 -19.51 26.11
N GLU A 447 -19.95 -18.36 26.75
CA GLU A 447 -19.07 -17.19 26.61
C GLU A 447 -18.44 -16.74 27.94
N TRP A 448 -17.18 -16.32 27.87
CA TRP A 448 -16.51 -15.44 28.84
C TRP A 448 -16.13 -14.13 28.14
N CYS A 449 -17.00 -13.13 28.25
CA CYS A 449 -16.85 -11.83 27.60
C CYS A 449 -17.00 -10.72 28.64
N GLY A 450 -16.03 -9.81 28.75
CA GLY A 450 -16.08 -8.70 29.71
C GLY A 450 -17.12 -7.63 29.33
N GLU A 451 -18.34 -7.75 29.84
CA GLU A 451 -19.44 -6.81 29.59
C GLU A 451 -19.75 -5.90 30.79
N ASN A 452 -19.30 -6.30 31.97
CA ASN A 452 -19.43 -5.61 33.25
C ASN A 452 -18.45 -6.22 34.27
N GLU A 453 -18.38 -5.64 35.46
CA GLU A 453 -17.50 -6.10 36.54
C GLU A 453 -17.75 -7.56 37.01
N GLU A 454 -18.93 -8.11 36.73
CA GLU A 454 -19.34 -9.46 37.16
C GLU A 454 -19.13 -10.52 36.07
N SER A 455 -18.70 -10.12 34.87
CA SER A 455 -18.67 -10.98 33.68
C SER A 455 -17.72 -12.18 33.73
N TYR A 456 -16.85 -12.27 34.74
CA TYR A 456 -15.92 -13.39 34.94
C TYR A 456 -16.23 -14.20 36.21
N GLN A 457 -17.41 -14.03 36.79
CA GLN A 457 -17.90 -14.83 37.91
C GLN A 457 -18.54 -16.14 37.44
N ASP A 458 -19.49 -16.05 36.50
CA ASP A 458 -20.21 -17.19 35.91
C ASP A 458 -20.25 -17.09 34.38
N PRO A 459 -20.15 -18.23 33.66
CA PRO A 459 -20.17 -18.22 32.20
C PRO A 459 -21.56 -17.86 31.68
N VAL A 460 -21.61 -17.13 30.55
CA VAL A 460 -22.88 -16.70 29.94
C VAL A 460 -23.25 -17.66 28.80
N PHE A 461 -24.49 -18.13 28.77
CA PHE A 461 -25.02 -18.91 27.66
C PHE A 461 -25.71 -17.99 26.66
N VAL A 462 -25.27 -18.05 25.41
CA VAL A 462 -25.73 -17.18 24.33
C VAL A 462 -26.32 -18.02 23.21
N GLU A 463 -27.56 -17.68 22.82
CA GLU A 463 -28.26 -18.35 21.72
C GLU A 463 -27.83 -17.78 20.36
N PRO A 464 -27.62 -18.64 19.34
CA PRO A 464 -27.34 -18.22 17.97
C PRO A 464 -28.52 -17.47 17.32
N GLU A 465 -28.23 -16.42 16.56
CA GLU A 465 -29.21 -15.70 15.75
C GLU A 465 -29.13 -16.18 14.29
N TYR A 466 -30.10 -17.00 13.86
CA TYR A 466 -30.09 -17.60 12.52
C TYR A 466 -30.52 -16.63 11.43
N THR A 467 -29.76 -16.60 10.33
CA THR A 467 -30.06 -15.76 9.17
C THR A 467 -31.23 -16.29 8.34
N GLN A 468 -32.00 -15.38 7.73
CA GLN A 468 -32.99 -15.71 6.69
C GLN A 468 -32.38 -15.80 5.28
N ALA A 469 -31.07 -15.58 5.10
CA ALA A 469 -30.41 -15.85 3.83
C ALA A 469 -30.34 -17.34 3.53
N HIS A 470 -30.26 -17.69 2.25
CA HIS A 470 -29.97 -19.06 1.85
C HIS A 470 -28.55 -19.45 2.32
N HIS A 471 -28.47 -20.47 3.18
CA HIS A 471 -27.22 -21.02 3.68
C HIS A 471 -26.90 -22.32 2.92
N PRO A 472 -25.80 -22.38 2.13
CA PRO A 472 -25.47 -23.55 1.31
C PRO A 472 -24.84 -24.73 2.09
N GLY A 473 -24.59 -24.56 3.39
CA GLY A 473 -23.79 -25.48 4.22
C GLY A 473 -22.32 -25.06 4.27
N LEU A 474 -21.65 -25.27 5.41
CA LEU A 474 -20.29 -24.74 5.65
C LEU A 474 -19.27 -25.30 4.66
N ARG A 475 -19.33 -26.60 4.36
CA ARG A 475 -18.42 -27.24 3.39
C ARG A 475 -18.57 -26.65 1.98
N ALA A 476 -19.79 -26.35 1.55
CA ALA A 476 -20.04 -25.72 0.26
C ALA A 476 -19.61 -24.25 0.23
N LEU A 477 -19.63 -23.60 1.39
CA LEU A 477 -19.19 -22.22 1.56
C LEU A 477 -17.65 -22.10 1.49
N TRP A 478 -16.93 -23.07 2.04
CA TRP A 478 -15.47 -23.06 2.10
C TRP A 478 -14.76 -23.68 0.87
N ASP A 479 -15.48 -24.41 0.01
CA ASP A 479 -14.92 -24.98 -1.23
C ASP A 479 -14.48 -23.89 -2.25
N GLU A 480 -13.19 -23.87 -2.59
CA GLU A 480 -12.59 -22.90 -3.53
C GLU A 480 -12.90 -23.19 -5.01
N LYS A 481 -13.38 -24.39 -5.37
CA LYS A 481 -13.42 -24.86 -6.77
C LYS A 481 -14.72 -24.56 -7.54
N ARG A 482 -15.63 -23.68 -7.07
CA ARG A 482 -17.03 -23.61 -7.57
C ARG A 482 -17.56 -22.23 -8.05
N SER A 483 -18.66 -22.30 -8.80
CA SER A 483 -19.31 -21.32 -9.70
C SER A 483 -19.76 -19.94 -9.15
N ASP A 484 -20.01 -18.98 -10.06
CA ASP A 484 -20.51 -17.60 -9.84
C ASP A 484 -21.72 -17.47 -8.89
N THR A 485 -22.61 -18.47 -8.84
CA THR A 485 -23.78 -18.50 -7.95
C THR A 485 -23.41 -18.57 -6.47
N HIS A 486 -22.31 -19.23 -6.11
CA HIS A 486 -21.85 -19.32 -4.72
C HIS A 486 -21.20 -18.02 -4.26
N TYR A 487 -20.51 -17.31 -5.15
CA TYR A 487 -19.89 -16.02 -4.86
C TYR A 487 -20.91 -14.98 -4.38
N ARG A 488 -22.07 -14.87 -5.05
CA ARG A 488 -23.16 -13.98 -4.63
C ARG A 488 -23.72 -14.38 -3.27
N ASN A 489 -23.89 -15.68 -3.01
CA ASN A 489 -24.42 -16.17 -1.73
C ASN A 489 -23.47 -15.85 -0.56
N LYS A 490 -22.14 -15.97 -0.74
CA LYS A 490 -21.14 -15.55 0.26
C LYS A 490 -21.29 -14.08 0.62
N TRP A 491 -21.45 -13.20 -0.38
CA TRP A 491 -21.67 -11.76 -0.16
C TRP A 491 -22.98 -11.47 0.58
N VAL A 492 -24.07 -12.13 0.17
CA VAL A 492 -25.37 -11.95 0.83
C VAL A 492 -25.30 -12.41 2.28
N LEU A 493 -24.69 -13.57 2.53
CA LEU A 493 -24.55 -14.12 3.88
C LEU A 493 -23.70 -13.21 4.77
N PHE A 494 -22.55 -12.75 4.26
CA PHE A 494 -21.70 -11.79 4.96
C PHE A 494 -22.45 -10.50 5.31
N LEU A 495 -23.05 -9.82 4.34
CA LEU A 495 -23.74 -8.54 4.60
C LEU A 495 -24.96 -8.69 5.51
N LYS A 496 -25.69 -9.81 5.45
CA LYS A 496 -26.77 -10.10 6.41
C LYS A 496 -26.25 -10.44 7.80
N GLY A 497 -25.08 -11.09 7.90
CA GLY A 497 -24.41 -11.29 9.17
C GLY A 497 -23.97 -9.98 9.82
N ILE A 498 -23.62 -8.97 9.01
CA ILE A 498 -23.30 -7.61 9.50
C ILE A 498 -24.56 -6.84 9.88
N ALA A 499 -25.58 -6.79 9.02
CA ALA A 499 -26.73 -5.92 9.21
C ALA A 499 -28.06 -6.64 8.97
N GLN A 500 -28.89 -6.70 10.02
CA GLN A 500 -30.18 -7.36 9.99
C GLN A 500 -31.33 -6.37 10.21
N ASN A 501 -31.16 -5.39 11.11
CA ASN A 501 -32.15 -4.35 11.38
C ASN A 501 -32.18 -3.30 10.27
N HIS A 502 -31.01 -3.03 9.67
CA HIS A 502 -30.82 -2.10 8.55
C HIS A 502 -30.27 -2.87 7.34
N PRO A 503 -31.10 -3.68 6.66
CA PRO A 503 -30.61 -4.60 5.64
C PRO A 503 -30.00 -3.87 4.43
N ILE A 504 -28.81 -4.31 4.06
CA ILE A 504 -28.06 -3.78 2.91
C ILE A 504 -28.68 -4.31 1.62
N SER A 505 -29.46 -3.48 0.92
CA SER A 505 -30.14 -3.84 -0.33
C SER A 505 -29.26 -3.70 -1.58
N ASN A 506 -28.26 -2.82 -1.55
CA ASN A 506 -27.36 -2.54 -2.67
C ASN A 506 -26.05 -3.36 -2.60
N TYR A 507 -26.16 -4.68 -2.71
CA TYR A 507 -24.99 -5.59 -2.72
C TYR A 507 -23.93 -5.19 -3.76
N GLY A 508 -24.37 -4.66 -4.91
CA GLY A 508 -23.47 -4.24 -5.99
C GLY A 508 -22.52 -3.10 -5.59
N ALA A 509 -22.97 -2.15 -4.75
CA ALA A 509 -22.10 -1.08 -4.25
C ALA A 509 -20.98 -1.60 -3.34
N TRP A 510 -21.27 -2.61 -2.52
CA TRP A 510 -20.29 -3.23 -1.64
C TRP A 510 -19.23 -4.04 -2.40
N MET A 511 -19.64 -4.68 -3.51
CA MET A 511 -18.73 -5.37 -4.43
C MET A 511 -17.77 -4.42 -5.18
N LEU A 512 -18.05 -3.11 -5.18
CA LEU A 512 -17.22 -2.09 -5.82
C LEU A 512 -16.26 -1.41 -4.83
N LEU A 513 -16.39 -1.67 -3.53
CA LEU A 513 -15.42 -1.18 -2.55
C LEU A 513 -14.05 -1.81 -2.84
N PRO A 514 -12.96 -1.03 -2.72
CA PRO A 514 -11.62 -1.59 -2.68
C PRO A 514 -11.57 -2.72 -1.63
N PRO A 515 -10.98 -3.90 -1.95
CA PRO A 515 -10.97 -5.06 -1.05
C PRO A 515 -10.51 -4.74 0.38
N ASP A 516 -9.53 -3.84 0.49
CA ASP A 516 -8.92 -3.32 1.71
C ASP A 516 -9.82 -2.42 2.57
N LEU A 517 -10.96 -1.96 2.05
CA LEU A 517 -11.92 -1.13 2.77
C LEU A 517 -13.21 -1.86 3.14
N VAL A 518 -13.44 -3.08 2.65
CA VAL A 518 -14.69 -3.81 2.88
C VAL A 518 -14.90 -4.05 4.37
N VAL A 519 -13.89 -4.58 5.08
CA VAL A 519 -14.00 -4.90 6.52
C VAL A 519 -14.19 -3.62 7.33
N SER A 520 -13.38 -2.58 7.10
CA SER A 520 -13.53 -1.30 7.83
C SER A 520 -14.88 -0.62 7.58
N THR A 521 -15.40 -0.68 6.35
CA THR A 521 -16.71 -0.10 6.02
C THR A 521 -17.85 -0.89 6.68
N ALA A 522 -17.76 -2.22 6.70
CA ALA A 522 -18.70 -3.07 7.42
C ALA A 522 -18.65 -2.82 8.94
N THR A 523 -17.46 -2.62 9.52
CA THR A 523 -17.28 -2.21 10.92
C THR A 523 -17.96 -0.88 11.23
N CYS A 524 -17.73 0.15 10.41
CA CYS A 524 -18.39 1.45 10.56
C CYS A 524 -19.91 1.32 10.43
N TYR A 525 -20.38 0.52 9.46
CA TYR A 525 -21.81 0.32 9.22
C TYR A 525 -22.47 -0.33 10.44
N TYR A 526 -21.88 -1.39 10.99
CA TYR A 526 -22.41 -2.05 12.19
C TYR A 526 -22.49 -1.09 13.37
N LEU A 527 -21.37 -0.44 13.72
CA LEU A 527 -21.31 0.45 14.88
C LEU A 527 -22.24 1.65 14.76
N TYR A 528 -22.44 2.21 13.56
CA TYR A 528 -23.29 3.37 13.36
C TYR A 528 -24.76 3.02 13.15
N MET A 529 -25.05 2.08 12.24
CA MET A 529 -26.43 1.79 11.84
C MET A 529 -27.11 0.77 12.75
N GLU A 530 -26.42 -0.30 13.15
CA GLU A 530 -27.04 -1.37 13.94
C GLU A 530 -27.05 -1.05 15.44
N GLU A 531 -25.98 -0.45 15.96
CA GLU A 531 -25.77 -0.25 17.40
C GLU A 531 -25.94 1.20 17.88
N ASP A 532 -26.14 2.17 16.97
CA ASP A 532 -26.20 3.62 17.29
C ASP A 532 -25.07 4.09 18.22
N PHE A 533 -23.88 3.48 18.08
CA PHE A 533 -22.76 3.68 18.98
C PHE A 533 -22.05 5.03 18.74
N MET A 534 -22.08 5.56 17.51
CA MET A 534 -21.36 6.77 17.11
C MET A 534 -22.31 7.87 16.62
N GLU A 535 -21.95 9.13 16.89
CA GLU A 535 -22.60 10.28 16.26
C GLU A 535 -22.15 10.46 14.81
N GLU A 536 -22.96 11.16 13.99
CA GLU A 536 -22.63 11.37 12.57
C GLU A 536 -21.27 12.05 12.37
N TRP A 537 -20.88 12.97 13.26
CA TRP A 537 -19.58 13.63 13.19
C TRP A 537 -18.43 12.73 13.67
N GLU A 538 -18.66 11.83 14.63
CA GLU A 538 -17.69 10.80 15.04
C GLU A 538 -17.47 9.79 13.90
N LEU A 539 -18.54 9.38 13.21
CA LEU A 539 -18.41 8.55 12.01
C LEU A 539 -17.57 9.27 10.94
N LYS A 540 -17.79 10.57 10.71
CA LYS A 540 -16.99 11.36 9.75
C LYS A 540 -15.51 11.41 10.13
N THR A 541 -15.16 11.45 11.41
CA THR A 541 -13.75 11.44 11.85
C THR A 541 -13.12 10.06 11.66
N VAL A 542 -13.85 8.97 11.94
CA VAL A 542 -13.39 7.60 11.64
C VAL A 542 -13.14 7.44 10.14
N LEU A 543 -14.12 7.80 9.29
CA LEU A 543 -14.00 7.72 7.83
C LEU A 543 -12.86 8.59 7.30
N ALA A 544 -12.65 9.78 7.85
CA ALA A 544 -11.52 10.63 7.49
C ALA A 544 -10.18 9.98 7.87
N THR A 545 -10.07 9.35 9.04
CA THR A 545 -8.88 8.58 9.43
C THR A 545 -8.60 7.44 8.47
N LEU A 546 -9.61 6.65 8.11
CA LEU A 546 -9.46 5.56 7.12
C LEU A 546 -8.95 6.09 5.77
N ALA A 547 -9.51 7.22 5.32
CA ALA A 547 -9.08 7.85 4.07
C ALA A 547 -7.64 8.38 4.15
N LEU A 548 -7.25 8.94 5.30
CA LEU A 548 -5.92 9.49 5.53
C LEU A 548 -4.83 8.42 5.75
N TYR A 549 -5.19 7.17 6.09
CA TYR A 549 -4.27 6.09 6.43
C TYR A 549 -3.03 6.02 5.51
N SER A 550 -3.24 5.92 4.19
CA SER A 550 -2.18 5.80 3.18
C SER A 550 -1.31 7.05 2.99
N SER A 551 -1.71 8.18 3.60
CA SER A 551 -0.98 9.45 3.52
C SER A 551 -0.16 9.80 4.74
N TYR A 552 -0.11 8.89 5.72
CA TYR A 552 0.64 9.06 6.94
C TYR A 552 1.72 7.99 7.02
N SER A 553 2.99 8.43 7.05
CA SER A 553 4.13 7.56 7.38
C SER A 553 4.21 7.34 8.90
N CYS A 554 4.93 6.31 9.34
CA CYS A 554 5.17 6.05 10.76
C CYS A 554 5.81 7.27 11.47
N ASN A 555 6.75 7.96 10.79
CA ASN A 555 7.37 9.18 11.32
C ASN A 555 6.34 10.29 11.52
N ARG A 556 5.44 10.48 10.54
CA ARG A 556 4.39 11.49 10.63
C ARG A 556 3.43 11.18 11.77
N LEU A 557 3.02 9.92 11.95
CA LEU A 557 2.13 9.51 13.04
C LEU A 557 2.71 9.85 14.42
N ASN A 558 4.02 9.70 14.61
CA ASN A 558 4.69 10.06 15.86
C ASN A 558 4.69 11.57 16.16
N THR A 559 4.59 12.42 15.13
CA THR A 559 4.57 13.90 15.31
C THR A 559 3.18 14.51 15.46
N VAL A 560 2.13 13.74 15.16
CA VAL A 560 0.74 14.23 15.10
C VAL A 560 0.08 14.23 16.48
N TYR A 561 0.62 13.45 17.40
CA TYR A 561 0.11 13.30 18.74
C TYR A 561 0.73 14.32 19.70
N ASP A 562 -0.13 15.00 20.47
CA ASP A 562 0.21 16.12 21.36
C ASP A 562 0.31 15.72 22.84
N GLY A 563 0.23 14.42 23.17
CA GLY A 563 0.42 13.93 24.54
C GLY A 563 -0.86 13.83 25.40
N TYR A 564 -2.00 14.28 24.88
CA TYR A 564 -3.29 14.25 25.59
C TYR A 564 -4.35 13.47 24.83
N PHE A 565 -5.00 12.51 25.49
CA PHE A 565 -6.05 11.68 24.90
C PHE A 565 -7.45 12.08 25.30
N ASP A 566 -8.36 11.93 24.34
CA ASP A 566 -9.80 11.96 24.60
C ASP A 566 -10.29 10.53 24.88
N SER A 567 -10.93 10.34 26.04
CA SER A 567 -11.37 9.02 26.50
C SER A 567 -12.45 8.41 25.61
N ARG A 568 -13.33 9.24 25.03
CA ARG A 568 -14.33 8.81 24.06
C ARG A 568 -13.67 8.37 22.76
N ALA A 569 -12.65 9.08 22.29
CA ALA A 569 -11.89 8.65 21.12
C ALA A 569 -11.11 7.34 21.35
N ILE A 570 -10.62 7.07 22.57
CA ILE A 570 -10.02 5.78 22.93
C ILE A 570 -11.09 4.68 22.86
N GLN A 571 -12.25 4.89 23.50
CA GLN A 571 -13.35 3.93 23.48
C GLN A 571 -13.77 3.58 22.04
N ILE A 572 -13.90 4.57 21.16
CA ILE A 572 -14.21 4.34 19.74
C ILE A 572 -13.11 3.53 19.05
N SER A 573 -11.83 3.85 19.31
CA SER A 573 -10.69 3.15 18.69
C SER A 573 -10.63 1.67 19.09
N VAL A 574 -10.83 1.39 20.38
CA VAL A 574 -10.80 0.04 20.94
C VAL A 574 -12.02 -0.77 20.48
N THR A 575 -13.22 -0.17 20.55
CA THR A 575 -14.46 -0.79 20.06
C THR A 575 -14.38 -1.06 18.56
N PHE A 576 -13.88 -0.11 17.77
CA PHE A 576 -13.65 -0.30 16.33
C PHE A 576 -12.72 -1.48 16.06
N SER A 577 -11.60 -1.59 16.78
CA SER A 577 -10.62 -2.67 16.59
C SER A 577 -11.19 -4.05 16.94
N ARG A 578 -11.99 -4.14 18.01
CA ARG A 578 -12.71 -5.38 18.37
C ARG A 578 -13.75 -5.74 17.32
N THR A 579 -14.61 -4.79 16.94
CA THR A 579 -15.64 -5.03 15.93
C THR A 579 -15.02 -5.38 14.59
N TYR A 580 -13.91 -4.75 14.19
CA TYR A 580 -13.15 -5.11 12.99
C TYR A 580 -12.73 -6.59 13.00
N SER A 581 -12.22 -7.07 14.14
CA SER A 581 -11.78 -8.46 14.28
C SER A 581 -12.95 -9.46 14.17
N LEU A 582 -14.12 -9.09 14.69
CA LEU A 582 -15.35 -9.89 14.54
C LEU A 582 -15.92 -9.85 13.12
N VAL A 583 -15.92 -8.69 12.47
CA VAL A 583 -16.32 -8.55 11.06
C VAL A 583 -15.37 -9.33 10.16
N PHE A 584 -14.07 -9.34 10.45
CA PHE A 584 -13.11 -10.19 9.76
C PHE A 584 -13.39 -11.68 10.01
N SER A 585 -13.75 -12.05 11.24
CA SER A 585 -14.17 -13.42 11.56
C SER A 585 -15.42 -13.82 10.77
N MET A 586 -16.39 -12.92 10.64
CA MET A 586 -17.58 -13.09 9.82
C MET A 586 -17.23 -13.29 8.33
N LEU A 587 -16.25 -12.53 7.82
CA LEU A 587 -15.75 -12.67 6.45
C LEU A 587 -15.16 -14.07 6.19
N ALA A 588 -14.36 -14.58 7.14
CA ALA A 588 -13.76 -15.91 7.11
C ALA A 588 -14.83 -17.01 7.22
N THR A 589 -15.73 -16.90 8.19
CA THR A 589 -16.87 -17.80 8.36
C THR A 589 -17.73 -17.85 7.11
N CYS A 590 -17.88 -16.74 6.38
CA CYS A 590 -18.61 -16.67 5.10
C CYS A 590 -17.84 -17.23 3.88
N GLY A 591 -16.65 -17.81 4.08
CA GLY A 591 -15.81 -18.37 3.02
C GLY A 591 -15.16 -17.33 2.12
N TYR A 592 -14.80 -16.18 2.68
CA TYR A 592 -14.10 -15.07 2.01
C TYR A 592 -14.77 -14.59 0.71
N PRO A 593 -15.90 -13.85 0.79
CA PRO A 593 -16.53 -13.24 -0.39
C PRO A 593 -15.63 -12.21 -1.09
N VAL A 594 -14.56 -11.76 -0.43
CA VAL A 594 -13.53 -10.86 -0.97
C VAL A 594 -12.23 -11.65 -1.13
N PRO A 595 -11.52 -11.53 -2.27
CA PRO A 595 -10.22 -12.20 -2.44
C PRO A 595 -9.24 -11.82 -1.32
N LEU A 596 -8.59 -12.81 -0.72
CA LEU A 596 -7.51 -12.60 0.26
C LEU A 596 -6.25 -12.09 -0.45
N THR A 597 -6.16 -10.78 -0.63
CA THR A 597 -4.95 -10.11 -1.11
C THR A 597 -4.11 -9.60 0.07
N LYS A 598 -2.86 -9.20 -0.20
CA LYS A 598 -1.97 -8.60 0.80
C LYS A 598 -2.59 -7.41 1.52
N ASP A 599 -3.55 -6.72 0.90
CA ASP A 599 -4.16 -5.51 1.44
C ASP A 599 -5.59 -5.73 2.00
N THR A 600 -6.24 -6.86 1.73
CA THR A 600 -7.68 -7.05 1.96
C THR A 600 -8.11 -6.94 3.43
N ALA A 601 -7.27 -7.36 4.37
CA ALA A 601 -7.62 -7.40 5.80
C ALA A 601 -6.63 -6.69 6.71
N ILE A 602 -5.83 -5.78 6.16
CA ILE A 602 -5.06 -4.87 7.01
C ILE A 602 -6.04 -3.83 7.56
N MET A 603 -6.15 -3.74 8.89
CA MET A 603 -6.96 -2.73 9.55
C MET A 603 -6.40 -1.33 9.25
N LYS A 604 -7.01 -0.59 8.31
CA LYS A 604 -6.55 0.74 7.89
C LYS A 604 -6.94 1.86 8.86
N PHE A 605 -6.82 1.61 10.15
CA PHE A 605 -7.19 2.54 11.22
C PHE A 605 -5.99 2.79 12.12
N GLU A 606 -5.48 4.03 12.12
CA GLU A 606 -4.37 4.46 12.97
C GLU A 606 -4.91 5.28 14.15
N PRO A 607 -4.78 4.79 15.40
CA PRO A 607 -5.47 5.40 16.52
C PRO A 607 -4.86 6.75 16.94
N LYS A 608 -3.53 6.95 16.81
CA LYS A 608 -2.89 8.26 17.03
C LYS A 608 -3.37 9.32 16.05
N LEU A 609 -3.55 8.93 14.77
CA LEU A 609 -4.13 9.80 13.75
C LEU A 609 -5.59 10.12 14.08
N PHE A 610 -6.36 9.10 14.49
CA PHE A 610 -7.75 9.27 14.88
C PHE A 610 -7.91 10.28 16.00
N GLN A 611 -7.10 10.24 17.06
CA GLN A 611 -7.14 11.22 18.14
C GLN A 611 -7.02 12.67 17.63
N SER A 612 -6.11 12.92 16.69
CA SER A 612 -5.94 14.25 16.09
C SER A 612 -7.13 14.67 15.21
N VAL A 613 -7.63 13.75 14.37
CA VAL A 613 -8.78 14.00 13.49
C VAL A 613 -10.07 14.17 14.30
N TYR A 614 -10.24 13.40 15.37
CA TYR A 614 -11.35 13.46 16.30
C TYR A 614 -11.43 14.82 16.98
N LYS A 615 -10.30 15.33 17.50
CA LYS A 615 -10.22 16.69 18.05
C LYS A 615 -10.64 17.75 17.03
N LYS A 616 -10.24 17.62 15.75
CA LYS A 616 -10.70 18.55 14.69
C LYS A 616 -12.21 18.46 14.48
N GLY A 617 -12.77 17.24 14.46
CA GLY A 617 -14.21 17.00 14.30
C GLY A 617 -15.03 17.59 15.45
N MET A 618 -14.57 17.43 16.69
CA MET A 618 -15.19 18.00 17.89
C MET A 618 -15.30 19.54 17.82
N HIS A 619 -14.37 20.20 17.12
CA HIS A 619 -14.40 21.65 16.89
C HIS A 619 -15.18 22.06 15.62
N GLY A 620 -15.97 21.14 15.04
CA GLY A 620 -16.84 21.42 13.89
C GLY A 620 -16.12 21.52 12.54
N ALA A 621 -14.95 20.90 12.40
CA ALA A 621 -14.22 20.86 11.13
C ALA A 621 -15.07 20.24 10.00
N SER A 622 -15.04 20.86 8.83
CA SER A 622 -15.70 20.34 7.63
C SER A 622 -15.04 19.04 7.13
N ASN A 623 -15.76 18.23 6.34
CA ASN A 623 -15.21 17.02 5.74
C ASN A 623 -13.91 17.29 4.95
N LYS A 624 -13.77 18.46 4.34
CA LYS A 624 -12.55 18.86 3.63
C LYS A 624 -11.38 19.06 4.59
N GLU A 625 -11.62 19.69 5.73
CA GLU A 625 -10.60 19.92 6.76
C GLU A 625 -10.23 18.61 7.47
N LEU A 626 -11.20 17.77 7.79
CA LEU A 626 -10.98 16.43 8.35
C LEU A 626 -10.12 15.57 7.43
N CYS A 627 -10.38 15.63 6.12
CA CYS A 627 -9.62 14.93 5.10
C CYS A 627 -8.35 15.66 4.65
N GLU A 628 -7.92 16.73 5.33
CA GLU A 628 -6.74 17.54 4.99
C GLU A 628 -6.70 17.97 3.52
N TYR A 629 -7.87 18.25 2.95
CA TYR A 629 -8.10 18.60 1.55
C TYR A 629 -7.69 17.54 0.52
N HIS A 630 -7.16 16.41 0.96
CA HIS A 630 -6.65 15.34 0.12
C HIS A 630 -7.72 14.67 -0.75
N PHE A 631 -8.96 14.65 -0.29
CA PHE A 631 -10.08 13.97 -0.97
C PHE A 631 -11.08 14.94 -1.61
N SER A 632 -10.77 16.23 -1.60
CA SER A 632 -11.63 17.26 -2.20
C SER A 632 -11.70 17.21 -3.74
N SER A 633 -10.94 16.31 -4.38
CA SER A 633 -10.87 16.20 -5.85
C SER A 633 -10.40 14.84 -6.41
N SER A 634 -10.21 13.79 -5.61
CA SER A 634 -9.46 12.59 -6.06
C SER A 634 -10.24 11.54 -6.86
N TYR A 635 -11.58 11.55 -6.88
CA TYR A 635 -12.31 10.82 -7.92
C TYR A 635 -12.35 11.57 -9.26
N SER A 636 -11.75 12.76 -9.39
CA SER A 636 -11.91 13.63 -10.57
C SER A 636 -10.86 13.49 -11.67
N LEU A 637 -9.93 12.53 -11.62
CA LEU A 637 -8.82 12.45 -12.60
C LEU A 637 -8.66 11.06 -13.25
N GLU A 638 -9.74 10.47 -13.74
CA GLU A 638 -9.60 9.58 -14.91
C GLU A 638 -9.28 10.47 -16.12
N MET A 639 -8.21 10.15 -16.87
CA MET A 639 -7.89 10.82 -18.14
C MET A 639 -8.66 10.14 -19.28
N GLY A 640 -9.21 10.95 -20.18
CA GLY A 640 -10.02 10.50 -21.31
C GLY A 640 -11.50 10.34 -20.97
N VAL A 641 -12.02 9.13 -21.14
CA VAL A 641 -13.43 8.76 -20.96
C VAL A 641 -13.74 8.46 -19.50
N ARG A 642 -14.71 9.18 -18.94
CA ARG A 642 -15.11 9.05 -17.54
C ARG A 642 -15.68 7.66 -17.24
N GLY A 643 -15.17 7.02 -16.20
CA GLY A 643 -15.59 5.71 -15.69
C GLY A 643 -15.06 4.51 -16.47
N LEU A 644 -14.44 4.70 -17.63
CA LEU A 644 -14.09 3.60 -18.54
C LEU A 644 -12.97 2.73 -18.01
N TYR A 645 -11.92 3.33 -17.42
CA TYR A 645 -10.84 2.58 -16.81
C TYR A 645 -11.36 1.72 -15.65
N THR A 646 -12.14 2.33 -14.76
CA THR A 646 -12.78 1.63 -13.63
C THR A 646 -13.69 0.50 -14.12
N TYR A 647 -14.47 0.73 -15.18
CA TYR A 647 -15.33 -0.30 -15.77
C TYR A 647 -14.52 -1.48 -16.34
N LEU A 648 -13.45 -1.21 -17.09
CA LEU A 648 -12.58 -2.24 -17.64
C LEU A 648 -11.89 -3.06 -16.54
N GLN A 649 -11.50 -2.41 -15.45
CA GLN A 649 -10.84 -3.07 -14.32
C GLN A 649 -11.75 -4.07 -13.60
N TRP A 650 -13.00 -3.69 -13.35
CA TRP A 650 -13.86 -4.43 -12.41
C TRP A 650 -15.02 -5.18 -13.09
N CYS A 651 -15.42 -4.77 -14.29
CA CYS A 651 -16.62 -5.31 -14.96
C CYS A 651 -16.30 -6.12 -16.22
N CYS A 652 -15.18 -5.84 -16.90
CA CYS A 652 -14.84 -6.50 -18.17
C CYS A 652 -13.39 -7.04 -18.20
N PRO A 653 -13.05 -8.02 -17.35
CA PRO A 653 -11.68 -8.55 -17.26
C PRO A 653 -11.23 -9.20 -18.58
N LYS A 654 -12.13 -9.67 -19.44
CA LYS A 654 -11.76 -10.18 -20.78
C LYS A 654 -11.28 -9.09 -21.73
N ALA A 655 -11.73 -7.84 -21.54
CA ALA A 655 -11.26 -6.70 -22.30
C ALA A 655 -9.96 -6.09 -21.75
N ARG A 656 -9.45 -6.61 -20.63
CA ARG A 656 -8.21 -6.18 -20.00
C ARG A 656 -7.44 -7.38 -19.45
N TYR A 657 -6.41 -7.82 -20.16
CA TYR A 657 -5.62 -8.98 -19.76
C TYR A 657 -4.13 -8.66 -19.70
N LEU A 658 -3.44 -9.33 -18.77
CA LEU A 658 -2.01 -9.19 -18.59
C LEU A 658 -1.29 -9.84 -19.76
N VAL A 659 -0.28 -9.15 -20.29
CA VAL A 659 0.58 -9.64 -21.36
C VAL A 659 2.04 -9.46 -21.00
N HIS A 660 2.85 -10.45 -21.39
CA HIS A 660 4.30 -10.33 -21.43
C HIS A 660 4.67 -9.73 -22.79
N ILE A 661 5.19 -8.50 -22.79
CA ILE A 661 5.44 -7.73 -24.03
C ILE A 661 6.40 -8.48 -24.99
N PRO A 662 7.50 -9.12 -24.53
CA PRO A 662 8.40 -9.86 -25.41
C PRO A 662 7.69 -10.92 -26.24
N ASP A 663 6.71 -11.64 -25.67
CA ASP A 663 5.98 -12.69 -26.38
C ASP A 663 5.10 -12.08 -27.49
N VAL A 664 4.42 -10.98 -27.16
CA VAL A 664 3.50 -10.28 -28.06
C VAL A 664 4.26 -9.62 -29.22
N VAL A 665 5.44 -9.05 -28.94
CA VAL A 665 6.35 -8.49 -29.96
C VAL A 665 6.95 -9.60 -30.82
N SER A 666 7.41 -10.70 -30.23
CA SER A 666 8.00 -11.83 -30.96
C SER A 666 7.00 -12.48 -31.93
N GLN A 667 5.75 -12.65 -31.49
CA GLN A 667 4.67 -13.16 -32.33
C GLN A 667 4.39 -12.27 -33.54
N GLU A 668 4.38 -10.95 -33.35
CA GLU A 668 4.15 -10.01 -34.46
C GLU A 668 5.35 -9.95 -35.41
N SER A 669 6.56 -9.99 -34.86
CA SER A 669 7.80 -10.05 -35.65
C SER A 669 7.81 -11.27 -36.56
N TYR A 670 7.43 -12.44 -36.02
CA TYR A 670 7.27 -13.68 -36.79
C TYR A 670 6.17 -13.58 -37.85
N ARG A 671 5.04 -12.93 -37.54
CA ARG A 671 3.88 -12.78 -38.44
C ARG A 671 4.17 -11.86 -39.62
N THR A 672 4.90 -10.78 -39.40
CA THR A 672 5.11 -9.70 -40.38
C THR A 672 6.47 -9.75 -41.07
N GLY A 673 7.46 -10.41 -40.46
CA GLY A 673 8.85 -10.41 -40.93
C GLY A 673 9.59 -9.08 -40.69
N CYS A 674 9.00 -8.16 -39.91
CA CYS A 674 9.52 -6.83 -39.63
C CYS A 674 9.55 -6.58 -38.11
N ARG A 675 10.40 -5.64 -37.67
CA ARG A 675 10.42 -5.17 -36.28
C ARG A 675 9.10 -4.44 -35.96
N PRO A 676 8.35 -4.83 -34.90
CA PRO A 676 7.09 -4.19 -34.55
C PRO A 676 7.32 -2.75 -34.09
N LYS A 677 6.58 -1.82 -34.70
CA LYS A 677 6.63 -0.39 -34.34
C LYS A 677 5.63 -0.08 -33.23
N ILE A 678 6.12 0.42 -32.10
CA ILE A 678 5.32 0.82 -30.93
C ILE A 678 5.35 2.34 -30.79
N VAL A 679 4.17 2.95 -30.83
CA VAL A 679 4.01 4.39 -30.63
C VAL A 679 3.83 4.68 -29.14
N VAL A 680 4.67 5.54 -28.58
CA VAL A 680 4.67 5.87 -27.15
C VAL A 680 4.06 7.25 -26.94
N ASP A 681 2.96 7.32 -26.18
CA ASP A 681 2.47 8.57 -25.62
C ASP A 681 3.34 8.95 -24.41
N ALA A 682 4.38 9.75 -24.65
CA ALA A 682 5.37 10.08 -23.62
C ALA A 682 4.77 10.75 -22.38
N PRO A 683 3.77 11.66 -22.47
CA PRO A 683 3.06 12.18 -21.30
C PRO A 683 2.49 11.11 -20.35
N SER A 684 1.98 10.00 -20.88
CA SER A 684 1.49 8.86 -20.08
C SER A 684 2.60 8.16 -19.28
N CYS A 685 3.87 8.34 -19.66
CA CYS A 685 5.01 7.64 -19.06
C CYS A 685 5.80 8.49 -18.05
N TYR A 686 5.52 9.80 -17.94
CA TYR A 686 6.30 10.70 -17.09
C TYR A 686 6.28 10.31 -15.61
N SER A 687 5.15 9.86 -15.08
CA SER A 687 5.07 9.39 -13.69
C SER A 687 5.98 8.18 -13.46
N THR A 688 5.97 7.23 -14.40
CA THR A 688 6.80 6.02 -14.35
C THR A 688 8.29 6.37 -14.45
N TRP A 689 8.67 7.21 -15.42
CA TRP A 689 10.07 7.61 -15.61
C TRP A 689 10.60 8.51 -14.49
N CYS A 690 9.73 9.25 -13.81
CA CYS A 690 10.08 10.06 -12.64
C CYS A 690 9.87 9.32 -11.30
N LYS A 691 9.48 8.05 -11.30
CA LYS A 691 9.28 7.28 -10.07
C LYS A 691 10.62 7.16 -9.32
N GLY A 692 10.61 7.43 -8.01
CA GLY A 692 11.80 7.42 -7.16
C GLY A 692 12.67 8.68 -7.26
N ILE A 693 12.35 9.63 -8.15
CA ILE A 693 13.07 10.91 -8.24
C ILE A 693 12.50 11.88 -7.20
N ASP A 694 13.35 12.37 -6.30
CA ASP A 694 13.00 13.45 -5.38
C ASP A 694 12.77 14.75 -6.18
N TRP A 695 11.50 15.02 -6.48
CA TRP A 695 11.09 16.19 -7.23
C TRP A 695 11.08 17.47 -6.36
N THR A 696 11.19 17.35 -5.04
CA THR A 696 11.15 18.49 -4.10
C THR A 696 12.42 19.32 -4.13
N ILE A 697 13.52 18.71 -4.58
CA ILE A 697 14.82 19.36 -4.80
C ILE A 697 15.04 19.75 -6.27
N GLY A 698 14.02 19.64 -7.13
CA GLY A 698 14.11 19.93 -8.56
C GLY A 698 14.03 18.67 -9.41
N LEU A 699 14.92 18.53 -10.41
CA LEU A 699 14.98 17.35 -11.26
C LEU A 699 16.33 16.66 -11.10
N GLU A 700 16.35 15.41 -10.61
CA GLU A 700 17.54 14.57 -10.63
C GLU A 700 17.81 14.08 -12.07
N VAL A 701 18.55 14.89 -12.82
CA VAL A 701 18.76 14.70 -14.27
C VAL A 701 19.38 13.35 -14.62
N GLN A 702 20.38 12.89 -13.87
CA GLN A 702 21.06 11.63 -14.16
C GLN A 702 20.14 10.41 -13.96
N GLU A 703 19.33 10.41 -12.89
CA GLU A 703 18.36 9.34 -12.62
C GLU A 703 17.33 9.26 -13.76
N LEU A 704 16.79 10.41 -14.19
CA LEU A 704 15.83 10.43 -15.29
C LEU A 704 16.46 9.92 -16.61
N ILE A 705 17.70 10.30 -16.92
CA ILE A 705 18.41 9.78 -18.10
C ILE A 705 18.57 8.26 -17.99
N GLN A 706 18.93 7.75 -16.81
CA GLN A 706 19.09 6.32 -16.59
C GLN A 706 17.76 5.57 -16.72
N ASN A 707 16.68 6.09 -16.16
CA ASN A 707 15.34 5.51 -16.28
C ASN A 707 14.87 5.47 -17.74
N LEU A 708 15.08 6.55 -18.50
CA LEU A 708 14.78 6.60 -19.93
C LEU A 708 15.64 5.61 -20.73
N ARG A 709 16.93 5.51 -20.40
CA ARG A 709 17.86 4.56 -21.04
C ARG A 709 17.40 3.13 -20.81
N SER A 710 17.17 2.73 -19.57
CA SER A 710 16.71 1.38 -19.23
C SER A 710 15.37 1.06 -19.90
N PHE A 711 14.47 2.04 -20.02
CA PHE A 711 13.22 1.87 -20.76
C PHE A 711 13.46 1.60 -22.25
N VAL A 712 14.27 2.42 -22.93
CA VAL A 712 14.56 2.26 -24.35
C VAL A 712 15.29 0.93 -24.61
N GLU A 713 16.34 0.64 -23.84
CA GLU A 713 17.13 -0.60 -23.95
C GLU A 713 16.23 -1.85 -23.75
N ALA A 714 15.28 -1.81 -22.81
CA ALA A 714 14.35 -2.92 -22.61
C ALA A 714 13.51 -3.26 -23.84
N PHE A 715 13.05 -2.27 -24.61
CA PHE A 715 12.28 -2.51 -25.84
C PHE A 715 13.18 -2.82 -27.05
N GLU A 716 14.40 -2.28 -27.09
CA GLU A 716 15.40 -2.65 -28.09
C GLU A 716 15.79 -4.13 -27.96
N GLU A 717 15.97 -4.63 -26.73
CA GLU A 717 16.18 -6.06 -26.42
C GLU A 717 15.03 -6.96 -26.92
N MET A 718 13.80 -6.42 -27.00
CA MET A 718 12.62 -7.13 -27.48
C MET A 718 12.47 -7.09 -29.01
N ASP A 719 13.41 -6.49 -29.73
CA ASP A 719 13.37 -6.27 -31.18
C ASP A 719 12.21 -5.34 -31.64
N ALA A 720 11.79 -4.39 -30.80
CA ALA A 720 10.76 -3.41 -31.12
C ALA A 720 11.35 -2.03 -31.50
N ASP A 721 10.71 -1.33 -32.43
CA ASP A 721 11.02 0.06 -32.77
C ASP A 721 10.11 1.01 -32.00
N LEU A 722 10.69 1.97 -31.27
CA LEU A 722 9.94 2.98 -30.50
C LEU A 722 9.84 4.32 -31.24
N VAL A 723 8.61 4.85 -31.31
CA VAL A 723 8.33 6.19 -31.82
C VAL A 723 7.64 7.02 -30.73
N PHE A 724 8.32 8.06 -30.25
CA PHE A 724 7.83 8.86 -29.13
C PHE A 724 7.07 10.10 -29.60
N PHE A 725 5.86 10.28 -29.08
CA PHE A 725 5.10 11.52 -29.19
C PHE A 725 5.17 12.25 -27.86
N VAL A 726 5.80 13.43 -27.87
CA VAL A 726 5.95 14.26 -26.69
C VAL A 726 4.97 15.42 -26.79
N GLY A 727 4.11 15.53 -25.76
CA GLY A 727 3.10 16.59 -25.69
C GLY A 727 3.73 17.99 -25.81
N GLY A 728 3.23 18.77 -26.78
CA GLY A 728 3.62 20.16 -26.97
C GLY A 728 2.70 21.15 -26.25
N LEU A 729 2.07 22.05 -27.01
CA LEU A 729 1.27 23.15 -26.45
C LEU A 729 -0.15 22.72 -26.08
N THR A 730 -0.68 23.29 -24.99
CA THR A 730 -2.07 23.08 -24.57
C THR A 730 -3.03 23.63 -25.63
N PRO A 731 -3.89 22.79 -26.23
CA PRO A 731 -4.90 23.23 -27.18
C PRO A 731 -5.90 24.19 -26.55
N LEU A 732 -6.44 25.11 -27.36
CA LEU A 732 -7.43 26.09 -26.88
C LEU A 732 -8.69 25.44 -26.27
N LYS A 733 -9.06 24.24 -26.73
CA LYS A 733 -10.27 23.53 -26.29
C LYS A 733 -10.14 22.93 -24.87
N LYS A 734 -8.98 22.35 -24.50
CA LYS A 734 -8.69 21.80 -23.14
C LYS A 734 -8.30 22.88 -22.11
N ARG A 735 -8.38 24.16 -22.46
CA ARG A 735 -7.82 25.27 -21.68
C ARG A 735 -8.50 25.52 -20.34
N LYS A 736 -9.81 25.27 -20.24
CA LYS A 736 -10.55 25.34 -18.96
C LYS A 736 -10.06 24.28 -17.98
N THR A 737 -9.97 23.03 -18.43
CA THR A 737 -9.47 21.90 -17.66
C THR A 737 -8.01 22.12 -17.23
N TRP A 738 -7.18 22.61 -18.15
CA TRP A 738 -5.79 22.98 -17.85
C TRP A 738 -5.70 24.02 -16.74
N LEU A 739 -6.50 25.09 -16.79
CA LEU A 739 -6.51 26.13 -15.75
C LEU A 739 -6.89 25.56 -14.38
N LYS A 740 -7.93 24.72 -14.33
CA LYS A 740 -8.34 24.05 -13.09
C LYS A 740 -7.19 23.23 -12.51
N ARG A 741 -6.55 22.37 -13.32
CA ARG A 741 -5.38 21.56 -12.90
C ARG A 741 -4.21 22.41 -12.38
N ARG A 742 -4.01 23.61 -12.92
CA ARG A 742 -2.94 24.52 -12.46
C ARG A 742 -3.27 25.19 -11.13
N ILE A 743 -4.53 25.58 -10.93
CA ILE A 743 -5.00 26.12 -9.65
C ILE A 743 -4.89 25.04 -8.56
N ASP A 744 -5.37 23.84 -8.84
CA ASP A 744 -5.28 22.70 -7.90
C ASP A 744 -3.80 22.36 -7.61
N GLY A 745 -2.96 22.37 -8.64
CA GLY A 745 -1.52 22.18 -8.50
C GLY A 745 -0.83 23.25 -7.64
N MET A 746 -1.30 24.51 -7.62
CA MET A 746 -0.73 25.53 -6.74
C MET A 746 -1.04 25.25 -5.27
N GLN A 747 -2.28 24.87 -4.98
CA GLN A 747 -2.66 24.50 -3.61
C GLN A 747 -1.84 23.30 -3.14
N LYS A 748 -1.72 22.29 -3.99
CA LYS A 748 -0.88 21.11 -3.75
C LYS A 748 0.58 21.47 -3.39
N MET A 749 1.20 22.43 -4.10
CA MET A 749 2.56 22.87 -3.79
C MET A 749 2.67 23.59 -2.45
N MET A 750 1.63 24.33 -2.05
CA MET A 750 1.58 24.98 -0.74
C MET A 750 1.49 23.95 0.38
N ASP A 751 0.68 22.90 0.20
CA ASP A 751 0.55 21.81 1.16
C ASP A 751 1.89 21.07 1.32
N VAL A 752 2.57 20.73 0.21
CA VAL A 752 3.92 20.13 0.25
C VAL A 752 4.92 21.04 0.96
N HIS A 753 4.85 22.35 0.70
CA HIS A 753 5.74 23.30 1.37
C HIS A 753 5.52 23.35 2.89
N ASP A 754 4.27 23.22 3.35
CA ASP A 754 3.94 23.16 4.78
C ASP A 754 4.49 21.89 5.43
N LEU A 755 4.35 20.73 4.77
CA LEU A 755 4.90 19.46 5.23
C LEU A 755 6.44 19.48 5.34
N LEU A 756 7.13 20.00 4.32
CA LEU A 756 8.59 20.11 4.33
C LEU A 756 9.09 21.09 5.40
N ASN A 757 8.32 22.14 5.73
CA ASN A 757 8.68 23.05 6.83
C ASN A 757 8.42 22.43 8.21
N ALA A 758 7.51 21.45 8.31
CA ALA A 758 7.28 20.66 9.51
C ALA A 758 8.34 19.58 9.75
N GLY A 759 9.35 19.48 8.89
CA GLY A 759 10.47 18.53 9.03
C GLY A 759 10.30 17.21 8.27
N GLN A 760 9.25 17.07 7.45
CA GLN A 760 9.06 15.86 6.64
C GLN A 760 10.05 15.78 5.48
N THR A 761 10.45 14.56 5.14
CA THR A 761 11.30 14.24 3.98
C THR A 761 10.47 13.99 2.72
N TYR A 762 11.11 13.80 1.55
CA TYR A 762 10.43 13.42 0.32
C TYR A 762 9.74 12.05 0.46
N GLU A 763 10.40 11.13 1.16
CA GLU A 763 9.95 9.77 1.44
C GLU A 763 8.72 9.74 2.36
N ASP A 764 8.53 10.78 3.18
CA ASP A 764 7.35 10.95 4.04
C ASP A 764 6.13 11.54 3.32
N LEU A 765 6.30 12.07 2.10
CA LEU A 765 5.20 12.74 1.40
C LEU A 765 4.15 11.74 0.90
N PRO A 766 2.85 12.01 1.09
CA PRO A 766 1.77 11.23 0.52
C PRO A 766 1.92 11.06 -1.00
N GLU A 767 1.66 9.88 -1.55
CA GLU A 767 1.80 9.62 -2.99
C GLU A 767 0.91 10.55 -3.85
N LYS A 768 -0.29 10.89 -3.37
CA LYS A 768 -1.17 11.90 -4.00
C LYS A 768 -0.54 13.28 -4.13
N LEU A 769 0.44 13.62 -3.29
CA LEU A 769 1.19 14.87 -3.36
C LEU A 769 2.37 14.82 -4.34
N ASN A 770 2.71 13.66 -4.90
CA ASN A 770 3.76 13.55 -5.92
C ASN A 770 3.43 14.33 -7.19
N SER A 771 4.40 15.07 -7.70
CA SER A 771 4.22 15.96 -8.83
C SER A 771 5.35 15.79 -9.84
N ILE A 772 5.00 15.86 -11.12
CA ILE A 772 6.01 15.81 -12.19
C ILE A 772 6.80 17.12 -12.17
N PRO A 773 8.15 17.08 -12.12
CA PRO A 773 8.97 18.28 -12.14
C PRO A 773 8.67 19.17 -13.36
N PRO A 774 8.86 20.50 -13.23
CA PRO A 774 8.69 21.41 -14.36
C PRO A 774 9.66 21.08 -15.49
N ASN A 775 9.22 21.30 -16.74
CA ASN A 775 10.02 21.15 -17.97
C ASN A 775 10.45 19.72 -18.33
N VAL A 776 10.00 18.69 -17.61
CA VAL A 776 10.34 17.28 -17.90
C VAL A 776 10.09 16.93 -19.37
N GLY A 777 8.96 17.31 -19.96
CA GLY A 777 8.66 16.98 -21.36
C GLY A 777 9.69 17.50 -22.37
N ASN A 778 10.20 18.73 -22.19
CA ASN A 778 11.25 19.27 -23.08
C ASN A 778 12.57 18.51 -22.92
N PHE A 779 12.90 18.21 -21.67
CA PHE A 779 14.12 17.49 -21.34
C PHE A 779 14.09 16.05 -21.87
N VAL A 780 12.98 15.34 -21.65
CA VAL A 780 12.71 14.00 -22.16
C VAL A 780 12.81 13.96 -23.68
N ALA A 781 12.16 14.89 -24.40
CA ALA A 781 12.24 14.95 -25.86
C ALA A 781 13.68 15.08 -26.36
N PHE A 782 14.47 15.94 -25.70
CA PHE A 782 15.86 16.16 -26.03
C PHE A 782 16.71 14.89 -25.78
N VAL A 783 16.59 14.28 -24.60
CA VAL A 783 17.34 13.08 -24.23
C VAL A 783 17.01 11.94 -25.18
N LEU A 784 15.72 11.67 -25.40
CA LEU A 784 15.30 10.63 -26.34
C LEU A 784 15.88 10.86 -27.74
N LYS A 785 15.80 12.08 -28.27
CA LYS A 785 16.24 12.38 -29.64
C LYS A 785 17.76 12.39 -29.81
N TYR A 786 18.49 13.03 -28.89
CA TYR A 786 19.91 13.36 -29.06
C TYR A 786 20.87 12.52 -28.24
N VAL A 787 20.41 11.95 -27.12
CA VAL A 787 21.23 11.11 -26.22
C VAL A 787 20.96 9.63 -26.48
N LEU A 788 19.69 9.26 -26.68
CA LEU A 788 19.26 7.87 -26.91
C LEU A 788 18.94 7.57 -28.39
N ASN A 789 19.04 8.57 -29.28
CA ASN A 789 18.88 8.42 -30.73
C ASN A 789 17.52 7.82 -31.18
N CYS A 790 16.45 8.07 -30.43
CA CYS A 790 15.10 7.59 -30.76
C CYS A 790 14.39 8.49 -31.80
N GLU A 791 13.36 7.94 -32.46
CA GLU A 791 12.41 8.71 -33.25
C GLU A 791 11.46 9.48 -32.31
N VAL A 792 11.45 10.81 -32.40
CA VAL A 792 10.70 11.70 -31.49
C VAL A 792 9.98 12.78 -32.29
N TYR A 793 8.70 12.97 -31.99
CA TYR A 793 7.86 14.04 -32.51
C TYR A 793 7.33 14.92 -31.37
N GLN A 794 7.51 16.24 -31.47
CA GLN A 794 6.84 17.20 -30.58
C GLN A 794 5.52 17.67 -31.18
N THR A 795 4.43 17.46 -30.46
CA THR A 795 3.09 17.70 -31.03
C THR A 795 2.73 19.18 -31.10
N ILE A 796 2.12 19.59 -32.20
CA ILE A 796 1.64 20.96 -32.45
C ILE A 796 0.14 21.07 -32.12
N ARG A 797 -0.59 19.98 -32.34
CA ARG A 797 -1.98 19.76 -31.98
C ARG A 797 -2.05 18.89 -30.72
N GLU A 798 -3.21 18.30 -30.46
CA GLU A 798 -3.31 17.29 -29.39
C GLU A 798 -2.40 16.12 -29.67
N CYS A 799 -1.81 15.58 -28.60
CA CYS A 799 -0.93 14.42 -28.68
C CYS A 799 -1.68 13.26 -29.32
N ASP A 800 -2.87 12.98 -28.78
CA ASP A 800 -3.80 11.94 -29.20
C ASP A 800 -4.12 12.07 -30.70
N ASP A 801 -4.52 13.26 -31.16
CA ASP A 801 -4.81 13.55 -32.58
C ASP A 801 -3.61 13.23 -33.50
N GLU A 802 -2.38 13.59 -33.10
CA GLU A 802 -1.18 13.35 -33.92
C GLU A 802 -0.74 11.89 -33.90
N VAL A 803 -0.87 11.22 -32.76
CA VAL A 803 -0.62 9.78 -32.61
C VAL A 803 -1.58 8.97 -33.48
N ILE A 804 -2.89 9.27 -33.43
CA ILE A 804 -3.92 8.63 -34.26
C ILE A 804 -3.62 8.81 -35.74
N ASN A 805 -3.24 10.02 -36.15
CA ASN A 805 -2.89 10.29 -37.55
C ASN A 805 -1.62 9.55 -37.99
N TYR A 806 -0.61 9.44 -37.13
CA TYR A 806 0.62 8.69 -37.43
C TYR A 806 0.33 7.20 -37.59
N ILE A 807 -0.44 6.60 -36.67
CA ILE A 807 -0.86 5.19 -36.73
C ILE A 807 -1.69 4.89 -37.99
N ARG A 808 -2.43 5.87 -38.52
CA ARG A 808 -3.14 5.69 -39.80
C ARG A 808 -2.18 5.66 -40.99
N GLU A 809 -1.15 6.49 -40.97
CA GLU A 809 -0.22 6.67 -42.09
C GLU A 809 0.92 5.65 -42.08
N HIS A 810 1.13 4.96 -40.96
CA HIS A 810 2.23 4.05 -40.72
C HIS A 810 1.69 2.75 -40.11
N ASP A 811 2.21 1.60 -40.55
CA ASP A 811 1.82 0.30 -40.00
C ASP A 811 2.40 0.12 -38.58
N CYS A 812 1.62 0.51 -37.57
CA CYS A 812 2.03 0.48 -36.17
C CYS A 812 1.39 -0.71 -35.46
N PHE A 813 2.19 -1.46 -34.71
CA PHE A 813 1.75 -2.65 -33.99
C PHE A 813 0.90 -2.30 -32.76
N ALA A 814 1.40 -1.38 -31.95
CA ALA A 814 0.78 -1.01 -30.69
C ALA A 814 0.98 0.47 -30.35
N ILE A 815 0.08 0.99 -29.54
CA ILE A 815 0.27 2.22 -28.80
C ILE A 815 0.51 1.88 -27.32
N PHE A 816 1.49 2.55 -26.71
CA PHE A 816 1.81 2.47 -25.30
C PHE A 816 1.36 3.76 -24.60
N ALA A 817 0.24 3.68 -23.85
CA ALA A 817 -0.43 4.84 -23.27
C ALA A 817 -1.20 4.50 -22.00
N TYR A 818 -1.56 5.52 -21.22
CA TYR A 818 -2.47 5.40 -20.07
C TYR A 818 -3.86 5.99 -20.36
N ASP A 819 -3.96 6.93 -21.30
CA ASP A 819 -5.22 7.61 -21.61
C ASP A 819 -6.25 6.65 -22.21
N THR A 820 -7.44 6.61 -21.61
CA THR A 820 -8.55 5.75 -22.06
C THR A 820 -9.10 6.18 -23.42
N ASP A 821 -8.80 7.40 -23.87
CA ASP A 821 -9.13 7.88 -25.22
C ASP A 821 -8.60 6.92 -26.29
N PHE A 822 -7.42 6.33 -26.11
CA PHE A 822 -6.85 5.38 -27.08
C PHE A 822 -7.60 4.05 -27.18
N ILE A 823 -8.41 3.68 -26.17
CA ILE A 823 -9.24 2.48 -26.18
C ILE A 823 -10.46 2.68 -27.09
N VAL A 824 -11.02 3.89 -27.10
CA VAL A 824 -12.22 4.25 -27.90
C VAL A 824 -11.89 4.77 -29.30
N CYS A 825 -10.64 5.20 -29.53
CA CYS A 825 -10.13 5.66 -30.82
C CYS A 825 -10.26 4.62 -31.94
N GLN A 826 -10.59 5.11 -33.14
CA GLN A 826 -10.73 4.30 -34.36
C GLN A 826 -9.36 4.09 -35.05
N VAL A 827 -8.40 3.51 -34.33
CA VAL A 827 -7.05 3.15 -34.83
C VAL A 827 -6.96 1.66 -35.17
N ASN A 828 -5.91 1.17 -35.85
CA ASN A 828 -5.75 -0.26 -36.15
C ASN A 828 -4.50 -0.87 -35.48
N CYS A 829 -4.36 -0.66 -34.18
CA CYS A 829 -3.24 -1.19 -33.39
C CYS A 829 -3.72 -1.67 -32.00
N LYS A 830 -2.87 -2.42 -31.29
CA LYS A 830 -3.10 -2.83 -29.89
C LYS A 830 -2.88 -1.66 -28.93
N VAL A 831 -3.52 -1.68 -27.76
CA VAL A 831 -3.35 -0.66 -26.70
C VAL A 831 -2.69 -1.30 -25.48
N LEU A 832 -1.45 -0.91 -25.18
CA LEU A 832 -0.65 -1.37 -24.05
C LEU A 832 -0.66 -0.32 -22.94
N GLY A 833 -0.87 -0.74 -21.69
CA GLY A 833 -0.98 0.12 -20.53
C GLY A 833 0.37 0.68 -20.06
N ALA A 834 0.57 1.99 -20.17
CA ALA A 834 1.80 2.63 -19.69
C ALA A 834 1.89 2.68 -18.15
N ASN A 835 0.75 2.82 -17.47
CA ASN A 835 0.66 2.91 -16.01
C ASN A 835 0.82 1.56 -15.29
N THR A 836 0.65 0.45 -16.02
CA THR A 836 0.69 -0.92 -15.49
C THR A 836 1.94 -1.67 -15.91
N TYR A 837 2.84 -1.02 -16.64
CA TYR A 837 4.07 -1.63 -17.10
C TYR A 837 5.07 -1.80 -15.96
N ASP A 838 5.56 -3.02 -15.80
CA ASP A 838 6.66 -3.36 -14.91
C ASP A 838 7.93 -3.59 -15.73
N CYS A 839 8.94 -2.75 -15.51
CA CYS A 839 10.21 -2.84 -16.22
C CYS A 839 11.03 -4.09 -15.89
N ASN A 840 10.84 -4.69 -14.72
CA ASN A 840 11.58 -5.90 -14.31
C ASN A 840 11.00 -7.14 -14.98
N THR A 841 9.67 -7.29 -14.93
CA THR A 841 8.98 -8.46 -15.48
C THR A 841 8.59 -8.30 -16.94
N LYS A 842 8.69 -7.07 -17.50
CA LYS A 842 8.30 -6.72 -18.87
C LYS A 842 6.82 -6.99 -19.18
N ASN A 843 6.00 -7.04 -18.12
CA ASN A 843 4.56 -7.26 -18.19
C ASN A 843 3.78 -5.94 -18.20
N THR A 844 2.63 -5.94 -18.88
CA THR A 844 1.64 -4.87 -18.76
C THR A 844 0.23 -5.38 -19.09
N PHE A 845 -0.81 -4.60 -18.81
CA PHE A 845 -2.14 -4.88 -19.33
C PHE A 845 -2.28 -4.43 -20.78
N MET A 846 -2.96 -5.26 -21.57
CA MET A 846 -3.43 -4.91 -22.90
C MET A 846 -4.95 -4.75 -22.88
N TYR A 847 -5.45 -3.75 -23.61
CA TYR A 847 -6.87 -3.42 -23.67
C TYR A 847 -7.47 -3.84 -25.02
N ASP A 848 -8.49 -4.68 -24.95
CA ASP A 848 -9.20 -5.22 -26.12
C ASP A 848 -10.58 -4.60 -26.26
N ARG A 849 -10.69 -3.65 -27.19
CA ARG A 849 -11.93 -2.97 -27.54
C ARG A 849 -12.99 -3.88 -28.17
N VAL A 850 -12.60 -4.98 -28.82
CA VAL A 850 -13.55 -5.91 -29.44
C VAL A 850 -14.25 -6.69 -28.34
N GLU A 851 -13.52 -7.18 -27.34
CA GLU A 851 -14.10 -7.83 -26.17
C GLU A 851 -14.96 -6.85 -25.33
N LEU A 852 -14.51 -5.58 -25.18
CA LEU A 852 -15.33 -4.54 -24.55
C LEU A 852 -16.68 -4.36 -25.27
N CYS A 853 -16.64 -4.23 -26.60
CA CYS A 853 -17.82 -4.07 -27.44
C CYS A 853 -18.76 -5.29 -27.39
N LYS A 854 -18.20 -6.51 -27.37
CA LYS A 854 -18.99 -7.75 -27.20
C LYS A 854 -19.72 -7.74 -25.86
N TYR A 855 -19.02 -7.35 -24.79
CA TYR A 855 -19.60 -7.29 -23.45
C TYR A 855 -20.72 -6.24 -23.35
N LEU A 856 -20.50 -5.05 -23.91
CA LEU A 856 -21.49 -3.97 -23.95
C LEU A 856 -22.57 -4.15 -25.04
N ASN A 857 -22.46 -5.19 -25.87
CA ASN A 857 -23.33 -5.41 -27.02
C ASN A 857 -23.44 -4.18 -27.95
N ILE A 858 -22.33 -3.51 -28.26
CA ILE A 858 -22.25 -2.38 -29.20
C ILE A 858 -21.19 -2.66 -30.27
N ALA A 859 -21.23 -1.95 -31.40
CA ALA A 859 -20.20 -2.08 -32.43
C ALA A 859 -18.96 -1.21 -32.13
N VAL A 860 -17.78 -1.62 -32.62
CA VAL A 860 -16.51 -0.91 -32.39
C VAL A 860 -16.54 0.53 -32.94
N ASP A 861 -17.25 0.77 -34.05
CA ASP A 861 -17.45 2.10 -34.64
C ASP A 861 -18.38 3.01 -33.82
N GLN A 862 -19.04 2.46 -32.79
CA GLN A 862 -19.90 3.20 -31.86
C GLN A 862 -19.20 3.57 -30.54
N LEU A 863 -17.97 3.10 -30.28
CA LEU A 863 -17.20 3.48 -29.08
C LEU A 863 -17.02 5.01 -28.93
N PRO A 864 -16.79 5.80 -30.00
CA PRO A 864 -16.77 7.25 -29.89
C PRO A 864 -18.10 7.85 -29.37
N LEU A 865 -19.23 7.19 -29.64
CA LEU A 865 -20.53 7.61 -29.12
C LEU A 865 -20.66 7.26 -27.62
N LEU A 866 -20.18 6.09 -27.21
CA LEU A 866 -20.08 5.73 -25.79
C LEU A 866 -19.26 6.77 -25.02
N ALA A 867 -18.09 7.14 -25.57
CA ALA A 867 -17.18 8.10 -24.95
C ALA A 867 -17.83 9.48 -24.70
N ILE A 868 -18.53 10.04 -25.69
CA ILE A 868 -19.18 11.36 -25.52
C ILE A 868 -20.41 11.32 -24.61
N LEU A 869 -21.10 10.18 -24.52
CA LEU A 869 -22.27 10.02 -23.66
C LEU A 869 -21.89 9.66 -22.22
N ALA A 870 -20.75 9.01 -22.00
CA ALA A 870 -20.18 8.81 -20.67
C ALA A 870 -19.57 10.10 -20.12
N GLY A 871 -19.03 10.94 -21.00
CA GLY A 871 -18.34 12.17 -20.67
C GLY A 871 -16.85 12.04 -20.94
N ASN A 872 -16.28 13.05 -21.57
CA ASN A 872 -14.87 13.09 -21.95
C ASN A 872 -14.31 14.52 -21.83
N ASP A 873 -13.06 14.73 -22.27
CA ASP A 873 -12.40 16.04 -22.21
C ASP A 873 -13.13 17.18 -22.96
N MET A 874 -14.09 16.85 -23.82
CA MET A 874 -14.88 17.81 -24.62
C MET A 874 -16.31 17.99 -24.08
N VAL A 875 -16.97 16.89 -23.71
CA VAL A 875 -18.33 16.87 -23.16
C VAL A 875 -18.26 16.55 -21.68
N ASP A 876 -18.47 17.59 -20.88
CA ASP A 876 -18.27 17.53 -19.43
C ASP A 876 -19.31 16.63 -18.73
N PHE A 877 -18.83 15.76 -17.84
CA PHE A 877 -19.65 14.81 -17.09
C PHE A 877 -20.78 15.47 -16.31
N GLU A 878 -20.54 16.64 -15.69
CA GLU A 878 -21.57 17.33 -14.89
C GLU A 878 -22.73 17.81 -15.76
N THR A 879 -22.46 18.15 -17.03
CA THR A 879 -23.52 18.54 -17.98
C THR A 879 -24.38 17.36 -18.44
N LEU A 880 -23.89 16.13 -18.28
CA LEU A 880 -24.57 14.89 -18.68
C LEU A 880 -25.35 14.23 -17.54
N LYS A 881 -25.13 14.63 -16.28
CA LYS A 881 -25.81 14.06 -15.10
C LYS A 881 -27.33 13.92 -15.25
N PRO A 882 -28.10 14.94 -15.69
CA PRO A 882 -29.54 14.79 -15.85
C PRO A 882 -29.94 13.70 -16.85
N PHE A 883 -29.12 13.51 -17.90
CA PHE A 883 -29.30 12.40 -18.84
C PHE A 883 -28.93 11.06 -18.21
N HIS A 884 -27.80 11.00 -17.49
CA HIS A 884 -27.33 9.78 -16.81
C HIS A 884 -28.33 9.25 -15.78
N HIS A 885 -28.83 10.10 -14.89
CA HIS A 885 -29.83 9.72 -13.89
C HIS A 885 -31.10 9.18 -14.52
N ARG A 886 -31.54 9.80 -15.62
CA ARG A 886 -32.72 9.36 -16.36
C ARG A 886 -32.53 7.99 -17.02
N ILE A 887 -31.40 7.74 -17.69
CA ILE A 887 -31.17 6.45 -18.36
C ILE A 887 -30.84 5.31 -17.37
N CYS A 888 -30.23 5.64 -16.22
CA CYS A 888 -29.92 4.66 -15.18
C CYS A 888 -31.11 4.39 -14.24
N CYS A 889 -32.18 5.19 -14.34
CA CYS A 889 -33.32 5.17 -13.42
C CYS A 889 -32.91 5.33 -11.95
N ILE A 890 -31.90 6.17 -11.68
CA ILE A 890 -31.37 6.47 -10.34
C ILE A 890 -31.75 7.90 -9.94
N PRO A 891 -32.28 8.15 -8.72
CA PRO A 891 -32.60 9.49 -8.23
C PRO A 891 -31.43 10.48 -8.33
N ASP A 892 -31.72 11.76 -8.61
CA ASP A 892 -30.70 12.82 -8.84
C ASP A 892 -29.75 13.07 -7.65
N ASN A 893 -30.10 12.59 -6.45
CA ASN A 893 -29.31 12.72 -5.23
C ASN A 893 -28.38 11.53 -4.95
N GLU A 894 -28.42 10.46 -5.76
CA GLU A 894 -27.62 9.25 -5.57
C GLU A 894 -26.42 9.16 -6.53
N LEU A 895 -25.32 8.54 -6.11
CA LEU A 895 -24.17 8.31 -6.98
C LEU A 895 -24.46 7.18 -7.98
N ILE A 896 -24.25 7.44 -9.26
CA ILE A 896 -24.42 6.43 -10.32
C ILE A 896 -23.14 5.56 -10.40
N PRO A 897 -23.22 4.24 -10.15
CA PRO A 897 -22.10 3.34 -10.35
C PRO A 897 -21.69 3.27 -11.82
N TYR A 898 -20.39 3.31 -12.12
CA TYR A 898 -19.91 3.28 -13.51
C TYR A 898 -20.32 2.04 -14.30
N LYS A 899 -20.54 0.90 -13.62
CA LYS A 899 -21.11 -0.30 -14.24
C LYS A 899 -22.48 -0.02 -14.85
N ILE A 900 -23.40 0.47 -14.02
CA ILE A 900 -24.77 0.80 -14.43
C ILE A 900 -24.75 1.88 -15.50
N LEU A 901 -23.89 2.90 -15.33
CA LEU A 901 -23.76 3.97 -16.30
C LEU A 901 -23.36 3.47 -17.69
N MET A 902 -22.27 2.68 -17.79
CA MET A 902 -21.75 2.21 -19.07
C MET A 902 -22.73 1.27 -19.78
N GLU A 903 -23.36 0.37 -19.03
CA GLU A 903 -24.37 -0.56 -19.56
C GLU A 903 -25.63 0.21 -20.02
N SER A 904 -26.11 1.18 -19.24
CA SER A 904 -27.28 2.02 -19.61
C SER A 904 -27.00 2.89 -20.84
N ILE A 905 -25.78 3.42 -20.98
CA ILE A 905 -25.38 4.16 -22.19
C ILE A 905 -25.33 3.22 -23.39
N ALA A 906 -24.78 2.01 -23.22
CA ALA A 906 -24.73 1.02 -24.29
C ALA A 906 -26.15 0.60 -24.74
N ASP A 907 -27.07 0.40 -23.81
CA ASP A 907 -28.49 0.14 -24.10
C ASP A 907 -29.12 1.31 -24.86
N TYR A 908 -28.87 2.55 -24.45
CA TYR A 908 -29.31 3.73 -25.19
C TYR A 908 -28.74 3.75 -26.61
N ILE A 909 -27.45 3.47 -26.79
CA ILE A 909 -26.80 3.40 -28.11
C ILE A 909 -27.44 2.34 -29.00
N ASN A 910 -27.85 1.21 -28.44
CA ASN A 910 -28.51 0.12 -29.18
C ASN A 910 -29.92 0.50 -29.69
N THR A 911 -30.54 1.56 -29.15
CA THR A 911 -31.79 2.10 -29.69
C THR A 911 -31.60 2.98 -30.93
N LEU A 912 -30.35 3.34 -31.26
CA LEU A 912 -30.03 4.30 -32.30
C LEU A 912 -29.65 3.61 -33.63
N PRO A 913 -29.80 4.31 -34.77
CA PRO A 913 -29.28 3.81 -36.04
C PRO A 913 -27.75 3.62 -35.99
N ARG A 914 -27.26 2.52 -36.56
CA ARG A 914 -25.82 2.18 -36.56
C ARG A 914 -24.91 3.29 -37.11
N ARG A 915 -25.34 3.99 -38.18
CA ARG A 915 -24.61 5.14 -38.74
C ARG A 915 -25.12 6.44 -38.15
N ILE A 916 -24.26 7.13 -37.40
CA ILE A 916 -24.55 8.44 -36.82
C ILE A 916 -24.28 9.54 -37.86
N ASN A 917 -25.34 10.07 -38.46
CA ASN A 917 -25.27 11.26 -39.31
C ASN A 917 -25.66 12.53 -38.53
N SER A 918 -25.56 13.69 -39.17
CA SER A 918 -25.87 14.98 -38.54
C SER A 918 -27.30 15.09 -37.99
N LYS A 919 -28.28 14.43 -38.60
CA LYS A 919 -29.68 14.40 -38.12
C LYS A 919 -29.82 13.52 -36.88
N VAL A 920 -29.17 12.35 -36.86
CA VAL A 920 -29.15 11.46 -35.70
C VAL A 920 -28.44 12.13 -34.53
N MET A 921 -27.30 12.77 -34.78
CA MET A 921 -26.58 13.54 -33.75
C MET A 921 -27.41 14.70 -33.17
N ALA A 922 -28.20 15.38 -34.01
CA ALA A 922 -29.14 16.40 -33.57
C ALA A 922 -30.22 15.84 -32.63
N LYS A 923 -30.75 14.64 -32.92
CA LYS A 923 -31.71 13.96 -32.04
C LYS A 923 -31.07 13.56 -30.72
N ILE A 924 -29.89 12.94 -30.74
CA ILE A 924 -29.14 12.58 -29.53
C ILE A 924 -28.89 13.83 -28.67
N CYS A 925 -28.49 14.94 -29.29
CA CYS A 925 -28.27 16.19 -28.57
C CYS A 925 -29.54 16.71 -27.87
N LEU A 926 -30.70 16.60 -28.50
CA LEU A 926 -31.99 16.96 -27.89
C LEU A 926 -32.35 16.01 -26.75
N ASP A 927 -32.12 14.71 -26.91
CA ASP A 927 -32.38 13.72 -25.86
C ASP A 927 -31.46 13.98 -24.65
N VAL A 928 -30.17 14.22 -24.88
CA VAL A 928 -29.16 14.41 -23.82
C VAL A 928 -29.30 15.75 -23.11
N PHE A 929 -29.37 16.86 -23.86
CA PHE A 929 -29.31 18.21 -23.29
C PHE A 929 -30.66 18.93 -23.24
N GLY A 930 -31.71 18.41 -23.88
CA GLY A 930 -32.96 19.15 -24.10
C GLY A 930 -32.82 20.33 -25.08
N ASP A 931 -31.65 20.52 -25.69
CA ASP A 931 -31.31 21.70 -26.50
C ASP A 931 -30.34 21.35 -27.63
N ILE A 932 -30.64 21.81 -28.84
CA ILE A 932 -29.84 21.56 -30.04
C ILE A 932 -28.53 22.37 -30.09
N ARG A 933 -28.38 23.44 -29.29
CA ARG A 933 -27.19 24.32 -29.32
C ARG A 933 -25.87 23.57 -29.07
N ASN A 934 -25.92 22.45 -28.36
CA ASN A 934 -24.76 21.61 -28.06
C ASN A 934 -24.38 20.61 -29.16
N VAL A 935 -25.12 20.56 -30.29
CA VAL A 935 -24.86 19.56 -31.35
C VAL A 935 -23.47 19.73 -31.98
N THR A 936 -22.95 20.96 -32.03
CA THR A 936 -21.60 21.23 -32.52
C THR A 936 -20.55 20.71 -31.53
N LEU A 937 -20.82 20.79 -30.24
CA LEU A 937 -19.96 20.25 -29.19
C LEU A 937 -19.91 18.71 -29.28
N MET A 938 -21.08 18.06 -29.38
CA MET A 938 -21.15 16.60 -29.54
C MET A 938 -20.45 16.11 -30.80
N ASN A 939 -20.66 16.78 -31.95
CA ASN A 939 -19.95 16.43 -33.18
C ASN A 939 -18.43 16.53 -32.98
N ARG A 940 -17.93 17.61 -32.38
CA ARG A 940 -16.49 17.76 -32.13
C ARG A 940 -15.95 16.70 -31.18
N GLY A 941 -16.70 16.32 -30.14
CA GLY A 941 -16.33 15.24 -29.23
C GLY A 941 -16.31 13.87 -29.93
N TYR A 942 -17.31 13.57 -30.74
CA TYR A 942 -17.42 12.31 -31.50
C TYR A 942 -16.27 12.15 -32.48
N TYR A 943 -16.00 13.21 -33.26
CA TYR A 943 -14.99 13.22 -34.30
C TYR A 943 -13.54 13.32 -33.77
N ALA A 944 -13.34 13.64 -32.49
CA ALA A 944 -12.02 13.62 -31.86
C ALA A 944 -11.37 12.23 -31.87
N TYR A 945 -12.19 11.18 -31.87
CA TYR A 945 -11.73 9.79 -31.88
C TYR A 945 -11.59 9.20 -33.30
N THR A 946 -11.80 10.02 -34.33
CA THR A 946 -11.78 9.59 -35.72
C THR A 946 -10.65 10.27 -36.50
N PRO A 947 -9.95 9.55 -37.39
CA PRO A 947 -8.84 10.13 -38.13
C PRO A 947 -9.30 11.26 -39.06
N HIS A 948 -8.61 12.38 -39.04
CA HIS A 948 -8.89 13.52 -39.92
C HIS A 948 -7.63 14.01 -40.64
N PRO A 949 -7.73 14.36 -41.94
CA PRO A 949 -6.59 14.89 -42.69
C PRO A 949 -6.06 16.15 -41.99
N ALA A 950 -4.76 16.16 -41.70
CA ALA A 950 -4.10 17.34 -41.16
C ALA A 950 -4.12 18.43 -42.24
N GLY A 951 -4.89 19.50 -42.01
CA GLY A 951 -4.83 20.67 -42.88
C GLY A 951 -3.45 21.33 -42.79
N ASP A 952 -2.85 21.66 -43.94
CA ASP A 952 -1.59 22.39 -43.95
C ASP A 952 -1.83 23.86 -43.61
N TYR A 953 -1.42 24.28 -42.41
CA TYR A 953 -1.74 25.60 -41.85
C TYR A 953 -0.95 26.77 -42.47
N TYR A 954 -0.01 26.53 -43.40
CA TYR A 954 0.91 27.57 -43.90
C TYR A 954 1.17 27.49 -45.41
N THR A 955 0.12 27.63 -46.22
CA THR A 955 0.23 27.64 -47.71
C THR A 955 0.68 28.98 -48.29
N SER A 956 0.66 30.07 -47.51
CA SER A 956 1.10 31.41 -47.94
C SER A 956 2.62 31.49 -48.13
N GLU A 957 3.08 32.19 -49.16
CA GLU A 957 4.51 32.43 -49.46
C GLU A 957 5.09 33.68 -48.78
N ASP A 958 4.34 34.36 -47.91
CA ASP A 958 4.85 35.56 -47.24
C ASP A 958 6.08 35.25 -46.34
N PRO A 959 6.99 36.22 -46.13
CA PRO A 959 8.23 35.99 -45.38
C PRO A 959 8.05 35.44 -43.97
N TRP A 960 6.93 35.77 -43.30
CA TRP A 960 6.63 35.24 -41.97
C TRP A 960 6.14 33.80 -42.04
N SER A 961 5.31 33.45 -43.03
CA SER A 961 4.88 32.06 -43.27
C SER A 961 6.07 31.13 -43.55
N LEU A 962 7.12 31.60 -44.22
CA LEU A 962 8.38 30.83 -44.38
C LEU A 962 9.08 30.60 -43.03
N ILE A 963 9.14 31.61 -42.15
CA ILE A 963 9.68 31.47 -40.79
C ILE A 963 8.84 30.48 -39.98
N LEU A 964 7.51 30.49 -40.11
CA LEU A 964 6.61 29.54 -39.45
C LEU A 964 6.85 28.10 -39.92
N ARG A 965 7.08 27.87 -41.22
CA ARG A 965 7.46 26.55 -41.75
C ARG A 965 8.82 26.08 -41.19
N MET A 966 9.82 26.95 -41.15
CA MET A 966 11.12 26.63 -40.54
C MET A 966 10.99 26.32 -39.04
N ALA A 967 10.22 27.13 -38.31
CA ALA A 967 9.95 26.92 -36.88
C ALA A 967 9.23 25.59 -36.64
N LYS A 968 8.24 25.24 -37.49
CA LYS A 968 7.50 23.97 -37.42
C LYS A 968 8.45 22.77 -37.51
N VAL A 969 9.32 22.74 -38.52
CA VAL A 969 10.28 21.64 -38.72
C VAL A 969 11.27 21.56 -37.56
N ARG A 970 11.78 22.71 -37.10
CA ARG A 970 12.70 22.78 -35.96
C ARG A 970 12.05 22.31 -34.65
N PHE A 971 10.78 22.60 -34.44
CA PHE A 971 10.00 22.18 -33.27
C PHE A 971 9.63 20.70 -33.36
N GLN A 972 8.81 20.33 -34.34
CA GLN A 972 8.13 19.02 -34.39
C GLN A 972 9.07 17.86 -34.73
N GLN A 973 9.98 18.01 -35.70
CA GLN A 973 10.80 16.90 -36.22
C GLN A 973 12.21 16.87 -35.60
N ASN A 974 12.80 18.05 -35.40
CA ASN A 974 14.19 18.15 -34.94
C ASN A 974 14.31 18.39 -33.43
N VAL A 975 13.24 18.75 -32.70
CA VAL A 975 13.33 19.06 -31.26
C VAL A 975 14.40 20.15 -30.96
N LEU A 976 14.63 21.05 -31.93
CA LEU A 976 15.62 22.14 -31.88
C LEU A 976 15.01 23.48 -31.47
N LEU A 977 13.69 23.54 -31.34
CA LEU A 977 12.97 24.71 -30.84
C LEU A 977 12.06 24.21 -29.73
N PRO A 978 12.07 24.79 -28.52
CA PRO A 978 11.20 24.32 -27.44
C PRO A 978 9.74 24.80 -27.63
N PRO A 979 8.75 24.15 -26.96
CA PRO A 979 7.34 24.51 -27.04
C PRO A 979 7.06 25.97 -26.67
N SER A 980 7.80 26.53 -25.71
CA SER A 980 7.70 27.94 -25.30
C SER A 980 7.95 28.89 -26.46
N ALA A 981 8.94 28.59 -27.31
CA ALA A 981 9.29 29.40 -28.47
C ALA A 981 8.28 29.23 -29.61
N TRP A 982 7.87 27.98 -29.88
CA TRP A 982 6.81 27.68 -30.84
C TRP A 982 5.49 28.40 -30.50
N GLY A 983 5.11 28.41 -29.22
CA GLY A 983 3.89 29.06 -28.73
C GLY A 983 3.91 30.58 -28.92
N VAL A 984 5.03 31.23 -28.57
CA VAL A 984 5.19 32.68 -28.74
C VAL A 984 5.09 33.09 -30.21
N ILE A 985 5.77 32.36 -31.10
CA ILE A 985 5.75 32.64 -32.55
C ILE A 985 4.33 32.48 -33.13
N ASN A 986 3.58 31.48 -32.66
CA ASN A 986 2.19 31.23 -33.08
C ASN A 986 1.14 32.05 -32.32
N LYS A 987 1.54 33.11 -31.61
CA LYS A 987 0.64 34.00 -30.85
C LYS A 987 -0.21 33.27 -29.80
N GLN A 988 0.26 32.12 -29.31
CA GLN A 988 -0.32 31.45 -28.17
C GLN A 988 0.09 32.14 -26.86
N VAL A 989 -0.53 31.72 -25.77
CA VAL A 989 -0.18 32.22 -24.44
C VAL A 989 1.09 31.48 -24.00
N TYR A 990 2.04 32.22 -23.45
CA TYR A 990 3.19 31.63 -22.79
C TYR A 990 2.77 31.07 -21.43
N GLU A 991 3.06 29.81 -21.17
CA GLU A 991 2.59 29.07 -20.01
C GLU A 991 3.79 28.51 -19.24
N SER A 992 3.82 28.67 -17.92
CA SER A 992 4.81 28.02 -17.06
C SER A 992 4.19 26.91 -16.23
N SER A 993 4.91 25.82 -16.02
CA SER A 993 4.47 24.78 -15.07
C SER A 993 4.50 25.29 -13.63
N VAL A 994 3.55 24.83 -12.81
CA VAL A 994 3.57 25.05 -11.35
C VAL A 994 4.81 24.35 -10.77
N CYS A 995 5.46 24.99 -9.81
CA CYS A 995 6.65 24.47 -9.12
C CYS A 995 6.48 24.59 -7.62
N LEU A 996 7.35 23.90 -6.87
CA LEU A 996 7.43 23.97 -5.42
C LEU A 996 7.88 25.37 -4.97
N GLU A 997 6.92 26.27 -4.77
CA GLU A 997 7.08 27.63 -4.28
C GLU A 997 5.88 27.99 -3.38
N ASP A 998 6.10 28.77 -2.32
CA ASP A 998 5.03 29.27 -1.46
C ASP A 998 4.47 30.59 -2.00
N PHE A 999 3.28 30.53 -2.62
CA PHE A 999 2.64 31.69 -3.22
C PHE A 999 1.92 32.61 -2.21
N ARG A 1000 1.90 32.28 -0.91
CA ARG A 1000 1.25 33.09 0.15
C ARG A 1000 2.16 34.16 0.73
N LYS A 1001 3.45 33.86 0.91
CA LYS A 1001 4.43 34.71 1.65
C LYS A 1001 4.86 36.00 0.93
N ILE A 1002 4.18 36.36 -0.16
CA ILE A 1002 4.63 37.34 -1.16
C ILE A 1002 4.20 38.78 -0.83
N HIS A 1003 3.23 38.98 0.08
CA HIS A 1003 2.63 40.29 0.34
C HIS A 1003 3.34 41.19 1.36
N ASN A 1004 4.45 40.78 1.97
CA ASN A 1004 5.23 41.67 2.84
C ASN A 1004 6.14 42.59 2.00
N SER A 1005 5.69 43.83 1.83
CA SER A 1005 6.19 44.87 0.92
C SER A 1005 7.58 45.47 1.23
N ASN A 1006 8.51 44.70 1.80
CA ASN A 1006 9.90 45.12 2.01
C ASN A 1006 10.85 44.20 1.21
N SER A 1007 10.97 44.51 -0.09
CA SER A 1007 12.12 44.33 -1.02
C SER A 1007 13.20 43.23 -0.82
N ASP A 1008 12.94 42.09 -0.19
CA ASP A 1008 13.89 40.97 -0.20
C ASP A 1008 13.71 40.13 -1.48
N VAL A 1009 14.55 40.44 -2.49
CA VAL A 1009 14.60 39.73 -3.80
C VAL A 1009 14.75 38.21 -3.64
N LYS A 1010 15.24 37.75 -2.49
CA LYS A 1010 15.44 36.35 -2.14
C LYS A 1010 14.14 35.55 -1.95
N LEU A 1011 12.97 36.18 -1.79
CA LEU A 1011 11.69 35.48 -1.59
C LEU A 1011 10.71 35.62 -2.77
N LEU A 1012 11.16 36.20 -3.89
CA LEU A 1012 10.29 36.37 -5.06
C LEU A 1012 10.07 35.04 -5.81
N PRO A 1013 8.86 34.82 -6.37
CA PRO A 1013 8.63 33.72 -7.29
C PRO A 1013 9.57 33.78 -8.48
N SER A 1014 10.04 32.62 -8.90
CA SER A 1014 10.93 32.48 -10.06
C SER A 1014 10.32 33.00 -11.37
N ALA A 1015 8.98 33.02 -11.50
CA ALA A 1015 8.30 33.67 -12.62
C ALA A 1015 8.53 35.20 -12.64
N THR A 1016 8.57 35.85 -11.48
CA THR A 1016 8.89 37.27 -11.33
C THR A 1016 10.37 37.52 -11.62
N ILE A 1017 11.26 36.68 -11.05
CA ILE A 1017 12.71 36.77 -11.27
C ILE A 1017 13.05 36.69 -12.76
N THR A 1018 12.41 35.78 -13.50
CA THR A 1018 12.72 35.52 -14.91
C THR A 1018 11.97 36.40 -15.91
N ARG A 1019 11.12 37.35 -15.46
CA ARG A 1019 10.26 38.17 -16.33
C ARG A 1019 11.03 38.94 -17.39
N ASP A 1020 12.16 39.57 -17.03
CA ASP A 1020 12.95 40.34 -18.00
C ASP A 1020 13.69 39.46 -19.00
N LEU A 1021 14.09 38.27 -18.59
CA LEU A 1021 14.69 37.29 -19.48
C LEU A 1021 13.66 36.80 -20.51
N ARG A 1022 12.42 36.50 -20.08
CA ARG A 1022 11.31 36.17 -20.99
C ARG A 1022 11.01 37.28 -21.98
N ARG A 1023 10.98 38.55 -21.53
CA ARG A 1023 10.78 39.71 -22.41
C ARG A 1023 11.84 39.81 -23.50
N ARG A 1024 13.11 39.54 -23.16
CA ARG A 1024 14.24 39.54 -24.11
C ARG A 1024 14.16 38.36 -25.08
N PHE A 1025 13.80 37.18 -24.57
CA PHE A 1025 13.47 36.02 -25.39
C PHE A 1025 12.37 36.31 -26.42
N TYR A 1026 11.27 36.97 -26.03
CA TYR A 1026 10.24 37.40 -26.98
C TYR A 1026 10.77 38.43 -27.99
N GLY A 1027 11.70 39.29 -27.57
CA GLY A 1027 12.30 40.30 -28.44
C GLY A 1027 13.17 39.71 -29.53
N VAL A 1028 13.85 38.59 -29.25
CA VAL A 1028 14.55 37.80 -30.27
C VAL A 1028 13.54 37.14 -31.22
N LEU A 1029 12.51 36.46 -30.69
CA LEU A 1029 11.55 35.71 -31.50
C LEU A 1029 10.59 36.57 -32.34
N LEU A 1030 10.30 37.79 -31.92
CA LEU A 1030 9.32 38.67 -32.56
C LEU A 1030 9.98 39.89 -33.21
N PHE A 1031 11.29 39.83 -33.48
CA PHE A 1031 12.06 40.95 -34.01
C PHE A 1031 11.53 41.46 -35.36
N GLU A 1032 11.13 40.56 -36.26
CA GLU A 1032 10.51 40.89 -37.56
C GLU A 1032 9.11 41.51 -37.41
N LYS A 1033 8.50 41.38 -36.23
CA LYS A 1033 7.19 41.95 -35.92
C LYS A 1033 7.27 43.20 -35.05
N ARG A 1034 8.47 43.73 -34.77
CA ARG A 1034 8.66 44.85 -33.82
C ARG A 1034 7.79 46.08 -34.11
N ASP A 1035 7.59 46.41 -35.37
CA ASP A 1035 6.81 47.59 -35.79
C ASP A 1035 5.31 47.44 -35.47
N SER A 1036 4.81 46.19 -35.42
CA SER A 1036 3.44 45.88 -35.01
C SER A 1036 3.21 45.95 -33.49
N LYS A 1037 4.26 46.25 -32.70
CA LYS A 1037 4.24 46.34 -31.23
C LYS A 1037 3.54 45.14 -30.57
N PRO A 1038 4.00 43.90 -30.87
CA PRO A 1038 3.35 42.68 -30.39
C PRO A 1038 3.33 42.62 -28.86
N VAL A 1039 2.31 41.94 -28.33
CA VAL A 1039 2.14 41.70 -26.89
C VAL A 1039 1.98 40.20 -26.68
N VAL A 1040 2.80 39.64 -25.80
CA VAL A 1040 2.70 38.24 -25.40
C VAL A 1040 1.78 38.13 -24.18
N ARG A 1041 0.88 37.16 -24.20
CA ARG A 1041 0.03 36.84 -23.05
C ARG A 1041 0.71 35.76 -22.24
N GLU A 1042 0.74 35.88 -20.91
CA GLU A 1042 1.37 34.92 -20.02
C GLU A 1042 0.40 34.38 -18.96
N TRP A 1043 0.54 33.09 -18.65
CA TRP A 1043 0.08 32.47 -17.40
C TRP A 1043 1.29 31.88 -16.70
N CYS A 1044 1.87 32.68 -15.80
CA CYS A 1044 3.00 32.29 -14.97
C CYS A 1044 2.63 32.46 -13.49
N GLY A 1045 3.02 31.52 -12.63
CA GLY A 1045 2.72 31.57 -11.19
C GLY A 1045 3.54 32.65 -10.47
N GLU A 1046 2.91 33.79 -10.15
CA GLU A 1046 3.53 34.92 -9.44
C GLU A 1046 2.86 35.23 -8.09
N ASN A 1047 1.66 34.71 -7.87
CA ASN A 1047 0.83 34.83 -6.67
C ASN A 1047 -0.39 33.92 -6.83
N THR A 1048 -1.17 33.76 -5.75
CA THR A 1048 -2.38 32.94 -5.70
C THR A 1048 -3.43 33.28 -6.78
N GLY A 1049 -3.44 34.50 -7.33
CA GLY A 1049 -4.36 34.94 -8.40
C GLY A 1049 -3.84 34.77 -9.84
N SER A 1050 -2.66 34.17 -10.04
CA SER A 1050 -1.93 34.25 -11.33
C SER A 1050 -2.60 33.53 -12.51
N TYR A 1051 -3.50 32.57 -12.25
CA TYR A 1051 -4.20 31.82 -13.29
C TYR A 1051 -5.64 32.31 -13.54
N VAL A 1052 -6.06 33.43 -12.92
CA VAL A 1052 -7.39 34.01 -13.16
C VAL A 1052 -7.46 34.70 -14.53
N LYS A 1053 -6.38 35.40 -14.93
CA LYS A 1053 -6.31 36.20 -16.15
C LYS A 1053 -4.88 36.20 -16.69
N THR A 1054 -4.75 36.19 -18.02
CA THR A 1054 -3.41 36.32 -18.64
C THR A 1054 -2.82 37.69 -18.38
N VAL A 1055 -1.53 37.73 -18.03
CA VAL A 1055 -0.73 38.96 -17.95
C VAL A 1055 -0.26 39.35 -19.35
N ARG A 1056 -0.28 40.64 -19.68
CA ARG A 1056 0.17 41.16 -20.98
C ARG A 1056 1.59 41.70 -20.86
N VAL A 1057 2.53 41.07 -21.56
CA VAL A 1057 3.96 41.37 -21.46
C VAL A 1057 4.50 41.85 -22.82
N LYS A 1058 5.26 42.94 -22.82
CA LYS A 1058 5.86 43.52 -24.02
C LYS A 1058 7.29 42.99 -24.24
N PRO A 1059 7.63 42.55 -25.47
CA PRO A 1059 9.00 42.17 -25.82
C PRO A 1059 10.02 43.30 -25.57
N LEU A 1060 11.23 42.91 -25.20
CA LEU A 1060 12.41 43.78 -25.15
C LEU A 1060 13.34 43.39 -26.29
N TYR A 1061 13.41 44.24 -27.32
CA TYR A 1061 14.21 43.97 -28.50
C TYR A 1061 15.71 44.14 -28.22
N PRO A 1062 16.57 43.30 -28.83
CA PRO A 1062 18.02 43.40 -28.68
C PRO A 1062 18.54 44.74 -29.21
N LYS A 1063 19.56 45.29 -28.53
CA LYS A 1063 20.27 46.51 -28.99
C LYS A 1063 21.39 46.19 -29.98
N VAL A 1064 21.91 44.97 -29.93
CA VAL A 1064 22.91 44.46 -30.89
C VAL A 1064 22.24 44.06 -32.21
N HIS A 1065 23.05 43.88 -33.26
CA HIS A 1065 22.55 43.50 -34.57
C HIS A 1065 21.80 42.15 -34.53
N HIS A 1066 20.54 42.15 -34.97
CA HIS A 1066 19.71 40.96 -35.14
C HIS A 1066 19.54 40.67 -36.64
N PRO A 1067 20.13 39.59 -37.19
CA PRO A 1067 20.14 39.32 -38.63
C PRO A 1067 18.82 38.77 -39.18
N GLY A 1068 17.83 38.51 -38.31
CA GLY A 1068 16.54 37.89 -38.64
C GLY A 1068 16.56 36.38 -38.42
N LEU A 1069 15.42 35.81 -38.01
CA LEU A 1069 15.25 34.40 -37.68
C LEU A 1069 15.60 33.48 -38.86
N ARG A 1070 15.27 33.87 -40.09
CA ARG A 1070 15.63 33.10 -41.29
C ARG A 1070 17.15 32.96 -41.45
N ALA A 1071 17.91 34.02 -41.16
CA ALA A 1071 19.37 33.99 -41.20
C ALA A 1071 19.95 33.26 -39.97
N LEU A 1072 19.36 33.45 -38.79
CA LEU A 1072 19.79 32.77 -37.56
C LEU A 1072 19.62 31.24 -37.66
N TRP A 1073 18.53 30.76 -38.24
CA TRP A 1073 18.19 29.34 -38.30
C TRP A 1073 18.68 28.62 -39.56
N ASN A 1074 19.35 29.31 -40.47
CA ASN A 1074 19.99 28.68 -41.61
C ASN A 1074 21.25 27.91 -41.17
N VAL A 1075 21.46 26.72 -41.73
CA VAL A 1075 22.53 25.78 -41.37
C VAL A 1075 23.88 26.20 -41.97
N SER A 1076 23.89 26.91 -43.10
CA SER A 1076 25.11 27.37 -43.80
C SER A 1076 25.74 28.63 -43.16
N THR A 1077 26.08 28.56 -41.86
CA THR A 1077 26.52 29.74 -41.10
C THR A 1077 28.01 30.03 -41.39
N LYS A 1078 28.33 31.23 -41.91
CA LYS A 1078 29.74 31.71 -42.02
C LYS A 1078 30.30 32.03 -40.61
N VAL A 1079 31.63 31.97 -40.43
CA VAL A 1079 32.30 32.23 -39.13
C VAL A 1079 31.86 33.56 -38.49
N ASP A 1080 31.76 34.63 -39.28
CA ASP A 1080 31.32 35.96 -38.80
C ASP A 1080 29.88 35.97 -38.27
N GLN A 1081 29.03 35.07 -38.75
CA GLN A 1081 27.65 34.93 -38.28
C GLN A 1081 27.57 34.18 -36.94
N ILE A 1082 28.55 33.33 -36.60
CA ILE A 1082 28.61 32.64 -35.30
C ILE A 1082 28.86 33.63 -34.16
N GLN A 1083 29.80 34.56 -34.34
CA GLN A 1083 30.06 35.62 -33.35
C GLN A 1083 28.83 36.51 -33.15
N ASN A 1084 28.08 36.82 -34.21
CA ASN A 1084 26.85 37.59 -34.11
C ASN A 1084 25.73 36.83 -33.37
N LYS A 1085 25.61 35.51 -33.56
CA LYS A 1085 24.70 34.65 -32.76
C LYS A 1085 25.05 34.70 -31.27
N TRP A 1086 26.33 34.61 -30.92
CA TRP A 1086 26.80 34.69 -29.53
C TRP A 1086 26.58 36.07 -28.91
N LYS A 1087 26.90 37.15 -29.62
CA LYS A 1087 26.60 38.52 -29.19
C LYS A 1087 25.11 38.71 -28.89
N LEU A 1088 24.25 38.20 -29.78
CA LEU A 1088 22.81 38.28 -29.61
C LEU A 1088 22.31 37.47 -28.40
N PHE A 1089 22.80 36.24 -28.24
CA PHE A 1089 22.45 35.37 -27.10
C PHE A 1089 22.88 36.00 -25.77
N LEU A 1090 24.13 36.45 -25.66
CA LEU A 1090 24.67 37.02 -24.43
C LEU A 1090 23.99 38.35 -24.07
N GLU A 1091 23.74 39.24 -25.06
CA GLU A 1091 22.97 40.48 -24.84
C GLU A 1091 21.55 40.18 -24.33
N ALA A 1092 20.93 39.11 -24.84
CA ALA A 1092 19.60 38.71 -24.39
C ALA A 1092 19.62 38.07 -22.98
N VAL A 1093 20.69 37.35 -22.60
CA VAL A 1093 20.87 36.83 -21.23
C VAL A 1093 21.14 37.97 -20.23
N SER A 1094 22.16 38.78 -20.46
CA SER A 1094 22.56 39.90 -19.58
C SER A 1094 23.24 40.98 -20.43
N PRO A 1095 22.68 42.21 -20.53
CA PRO A 1095 23.22 43.22 -21.43
C PRO A 1095 24.57 43.72 -20.89
N GLY A 1096 25.51 44.03 -21.79
CA GLY A 1096 26.84 44.50 -21.38
C GLY A 1096 27.83 43.38 -21.03
N ILE A 1097 27.71 42.22 -21.67
CA ILE A 1097 28.78 41.21 -21.75
C ILE A 1097 29.65 41.53 -22.98
N GLU A 1098 30.88 42.00 -22.75
CA GLU A 1098 31.78 42.43 -23.85
C GLU A 1098 32.68 41.29 -24.37
N ASN A 1099 33.13 40.39 -23.50
CA ASN A 1099 34.09 39.33 -23.88
C ASN A 1099 33.41 38.04 -24.36
N VAL A 1100 32.89 38.09 -25.59
CA VAL A 1100 32.20 36.96 -26.23
C VAL A 1100 33.10 35.74 -26.41
N VAL A 1101 34.40 35.95 -26.63
CA VAL A 1101 35.37 34.87 -26.90
C VAL A 1101 35.47 33.90 -25.71
N ASN A 1102 35.50 34.42 -24.48
CA ASN A 1102 35.55 33.56 -23.29
C ASN A 1102 34.32 32.64 -23.17
N TRP A 1103 33.13 33.11 -23.55
CA TRP A 1103 31.92 32.30 -23.57
C TRP A 1103 31.94 31.24 -24.68
N MET A 1104 32.58 31.54 -25.81
CA MET A 1104 32.78 30.58 -26.91
C MET A 1104 33.76 29.46 -26.56
N LEU A 1105 34.63 29.66 -25.55
CA LEU A 1105 35.61 28.68 -25.08
C LEU A 1105 35.05 27.76 -23.99
N LEU A 1106 33.87 28.05 -23.43
CA LEU A 1106 33.25 27.18 -22.43
C LEU A 1106 32.87 25.82 -23.04
N PRO A 1107 32.99 24.72 -22.28
CA PRO A 1107 32.42 23.45 -22.65
C PRO A 1107 30.93 23.58 -22.99
N ALA A 1108 30.57 22.92 -24.09
CA ALA A 1108 29.24 22.81 -24.66
C ALA A 1108 28.08 22.74 -23.64
N ASP A 1109 28.24 21.81 -22.72
CA ASP A 1109 27.33 21.37 -21.68
C ASP A 1109 27.24 22.35 -20.50
N LEU A 1110 28.23 23.23 -20.34
CA LEU A 1110 28.26 24.23 -19.28
C LEU A 1110 27.66 25.58 -19.69
N VAL A 1111 27.62 25.91 -20.99
CA VAL A 1111 27.20 27.24 -21.49
C VAL A 1111 25.87 27.71 -20.90
N VAL A 1112 24.82 26.88 -20.99
CA VAL A 1112 23.47 27.25 -20.52
C VAL A 1112 23.44 27.38 -19.00
N SER A 1113 24.10 26.48 -18.29
CA SER A 1113 24.19 26.48 -16.84
C SER A 1113 24.94 27.71 -16.31
N THR A 1114 26.06 28.08 -16.97
CA THR A 1114 26.85 29.26 -16.65
C THR A 1114 26.07 30.53 -16.96
N ALA A 1115 25.39 30.61 -18.10
CA ALA A 1115 24.53 31.75 -18.46
C ALA A 1115 23.36 31.92 -17.46
N THR A 1116 22.80 30.80 -16.98
CA THR A 1116 21.76 30.77 -15.94
C THR A 1116 22.28 31.29 -14.61
N CYS A 1117 23.42 30.80 -14.12
CA CYS A 1117 24.08 31.30 -12.92
C CYS A 1117 24.36 32.80 -13.04
N TYR A 1118 24.89 33.21 -14.19
CA TYR A 1118 25.28 34.60 -14.46
C TYR A 1118 24.08 35.54 -14.40
N TYR A 1119 22.96 35.17 -15.01
CA TYR A 1119 21.71 35.94 -14.92
C TYR A 1119 21.23 36.08 -13.47
N LEU A 1120 21.13 34.96 -12.75
CA LEU A 1120 20.63 34.96 -11.37
C LEU A 1120 21.55 35.72 -10.40
N TYR A 1121 22.86 35.70 -10.65
CA TYR A 1121 23.85 36.43 -9.85
C TYR A 1121 23.91 37.92 -10.22
N ARG A 1122 24.20 38.26 -11.48
CA ARG A 1122 24.52 39.64 -11.90
C ARG A 1122 23.27 40.51 -12.12
N GLU A 1123 22.24 39.97 -12.78
CA GLU A 1123 21.05 40.76 -13.16
C GLU A 1123 20.01 40.82 -12.05
N LYS A 1124 19.92 39.74 -11.25
CA LYS A 1124 18.86 39.59 -10.26
C LYS A 1124 19.36 39.61 -8.82
N SER A 1125 20.67 39.55 -8.56
CA SER A 1125 21.22 39.46 -7.20
C SER A 1125 20.55 38.38 -6.36
N PHE A 1126 20.02 37.33 -7.00
CA PHE A 1126 19.30 36.25 -6.35
C PHE A 1126 20.27 35.26 -5.74
N LEU A 1127 21.36 34.94 -6.45
CA LEU A 1127 22.44 34.12 -5.93
C LEU A 1127 23.49 34.98 -5.24
N SER A 1128 24.07 34.47 -4.16
CA SER A 1128 25.31 34.99 -3.60
C SER A 1128 26.53 34.50 -4.39
N LYS A 1129 27.70 35.12 -4.13
CA LYS A 1129 28.97 34.67 -4.72
C LYS A 1129 29.31 33.23 -4.32
N ILE A 1130 28.98 32.83 -3.09
CA ILE A 1130 29.23 31.47 -2.57
C ILE A 1130 28.29 30.47 -3.24
N GLU A 1131 26.99 30.78 -3.29
CA GLU A 1131 25.99 29.93 -3.95
C GLU A 1131 26.32 29.74 -5.44
N SER A 1132 26.73 30.80 -6.13
CA SER A 1132 27.14 30.73 -7.55
C SER A 1132 28.37 29.84 -7.75
N LYS A 1133 29.38 29.96 -6.87
CA LYS A 1133 30.57 29.09 -6.91
C LYS A 1133 30.23 27.63 -6.61
N ALA A 1134 29.32 27.38 -5.68
CA ALA A 1134 28.88 26.02 -5.35
C ALA A 1134 28.20 25.37 -6.56
N ILE A 1135 27.24 26.05 -7.19
CA ILE A 1135 26.55 25.51 -8.38
C ILE A 1135 27.55 25.21 -9.51
N LEU A 1136 28.44 26.16 -9.83
CA LEU A 1136 29.43 25.95 -10.90
C LEU A 1136 30.42 24.83 -10.60
N LYS A 1137 30.84 24.66 -9.33
CA LYS A 1137 31.67 23.54 -8.92
C LYS A 1137 30.94 22.21 -9.06
N THR A 1138 29.68 22.12 -8.62
CA THR A 1138 28.87 20.91 -8.77
C THR A 1138 28.75 20.53 -10.25
N LEU A 1139 28.50 21.50 -11.12
CA LEU A 1139 28.41 21.27 -12.56
C LEU A 1139 29.72 20.73 -13.15
N ALA A 1140 30.87 21.29 -12.76
CA ALA A 1140 32.19 20.82 -13.21
C ALA A 1140 32.55 19.43 -12.64
N MET A 1141 32.15 19.12 -11.42
CA MET A 1141 32.40 17.80 -10.82
C MET A 1141 31.57 16.69 -11.49
N VAL A 1142 30.33 16.99 -11.89
CA VAL A 1142 29.45 16.04 -12.60
C VAL A 1142 29.94 15.77 -14.04
N SER A 1143 30.64 16.72 -14.67
CA SER A 1143 31.27 16.48 -15.98
C SER A 1143 32.53 15.61 -15.93
N ASP A 1144 33.18 15.49 -14.75
CA ASP A 1144 34.50 14.86 -14.61
C ASP A 1144 34.52 13.47 -13.93
N GLN A 1145 33.48 13.03 -13.18
CA GLN A 1145 33.54 11.77 -12.43
C GLN A 1145 32.29 10.89 -12.48
N LEU A 1146 32.53 9.57 -12.64
CA LEU A 1146 31.58 8.46 -12.71
C LEU A 1146 30.69 8.30 -11.44
N SER A 1147 29.52 7.70 -11.70
CA SER A 1147 28.43 7.24 -10.83
C SER A 1147 28.76 6.78 -9.39
N THR A 1148 29.95 6.27 -9.12
CA THR A 1148 30.35 5.66 -7.83
C THR A 1148 30.35 6.58 -6.59
N ASN A 1149 30.36 7.92 -6.75
CA ASN A 1149 30.29 8.85 -5.61
C ASN A 1149 28.88 9.36 -5.31
N LEU A 1150 27.92 9.19 -6.23
CA LEU A 1150 26.54 9.68 -6.04
C LEU A 1150 25.79 8.85 -4.99
N ASP A 1151 26.02 7.53 -4.94
CA ASP A 1151 25.39 6.66 -3.94
C ASP A 1151 25.83 6.97 -2.51
N LYS A 1152 27.08 7.41 -2.32
CA LYS A 1152 27.59 7.87 -1.01
C LYS A 1152 26.98 9.20 -0.58
N ILE A 1153 26.74 10.11 -1.53
CA ILE A 1153 26.05 11.38 -1.26
C ILE A 1153 24.56 11.11 -0.96
N ARG A 1154 23.95 10.11 -1.63
CA ARG A 1154 22.57 9.66 -1.36
C ARG A 1154 22.40 9.10 0.04
N ALA A 1155 23.36 8.31 0.53
CA ALA A 1155 23.34 7.81 1.91
C ALA A 1155 23.41 8.93 2.98
N GLN A 1156 23.73 10.17 2.60
CA GLN A 1156 23.79 11.34 3.49
C GLN A 1156 22.58 12.29 3.32
N LYS A 1157 21.61 11.96 2.44
CA LYS A 1157 20.48 12.82 2.00
C LYS A 1157 19.59 13.28 3.17
N ASP A 1158 19.48 12.48 4.21
CA ASP A 1158 18.55 12.71 5.35
C ASP A 1158 18.98 13.86 6.28
N SER A 1159 20.20 14.39 6.14
CA SER A 1159 20.78 15.31 7.14
C SER A 1159 20.79 16.80 6.76
N LEU A 1160 20.42 17.22 5.54
CA LEU A 1160 20.87 18.53 5.03
C LEU A 1160 19.95 19.28 4.03
N GLN A 1161 18.63 19.08 4.03
CA GLN A 1161 17.77 19.84 3.12
C GLN A 1161 17.29 21.19 3.71
N CYS A 1162 18.08 22.26 3.54
CA CYS A 1162 17.64 23.62 3.91
C CYS A 1162 16.71 24.23 2.84
N ALA A 1163 15.69 24.99 3.28
CA ALA A 1163 14.69 25.60 2.39
C ALA A 1163 15.30 26.49 1.28
N ARG A 1164 16.45 27.12 1.56
CA ARG A 1164 17.17 27.95 0.60
C ARG A 1164 17.72 27.14 -0.58
N ALA A 1165 18.25 25.95 -0.34
CA ALA A 1165 18.77 25.08 -1.40
C ALA A 1165 17.66 24.64 -2.37
N ARG A 1166 16.49 24.23 -1.83
CA ARG A 1166 15.31 23.89 -2.64
C ARG A 1166 14.87 25.06 -3.52
N GLN A 1167 14.77 26.26 -2.95
CA GLN A 1167 14.40 27.46 -3.70
C GLN A 1167 15.39 27.79 -4.83
N ILE A 1168 16.69 27.63 -4.57
CA ILE A 1168 17.73 27.81 -5.58
C ILE A 1168 17.54 26.81 -6.71
N CYS A 1169 17.34 25.52 -6.42
CA CYS A 1169 17.19 24.48 -7.44
C CYS A 1169 15.96 24.72 -8.32
N VAL A 1170 14.81 25.04 -7.73
CA VAL A 1170 13.57 25.36 -8.48
C VAL A 1170 13.75 26.58 -9.37
N THR A 1171 14.32 27.66 -8.84
CA THR A 1171 14.55 28.91 -9.58
C THR A 1171 15.58 28.73 -10.69
N PHE A 1172 16.65 27.98 -10.41
CA PHE A 1172 17.70 27.65 -11.35
C PHE A 1172 17.13 26.84 -12.53
N SER A 1173 16.39 25.76 -12.26
CA SER A 1173 15.78 24.91 -13.30
C SER A 1173 14.84 25.69 -14.23
N ARG A 1174 13.99 26.57 -13.67
CA ARG A 1174 13.11 27.44 -14.47
C ARG A 1174 13.89 28.43 -15.32
N THR A 1175 14.91 29.05 -14.75
CA THR A 1175 15.76 30.01 -15.48
C THR A 1175 16.54 29.32 -16.59
N TYR A 1176 17.09 28.14 -16.31
CA TYR A 1176 17.78 27.29 -17.27
C TYR A 1176 16.91 27.00 -18.51
N SER A 1177 15.66 26.60 -18.31
CA SER A 1177 14.72 26.33 -19.42
C SER A 1177 14.52 27.54 -20.33
N ILE A 1178 14.46 28.75 -19.77
CA ILE A 1178 14.32 30.00 -20.55
C ILE A 1178 15.63 30.33 -21.27
N VAL A 1179 16.79 30.19 -20.61
CA VAL A 1179 18.11 30.42 -21.23
C VAL A 1179 18.33 29.42 -22.38
N PHE A 1180 17.97 28.15 -22.19
CA PHE A 1180 18.00 27.13 -23.24
C PHE A 1180 17.09 27.50 -24.41
N SER A 1181 15.86 27.95 -24.12
CA SER A 1181 14.92 28.42 -25.14
C SER A 1181 15.45 29.63 -25.93
N LEU A 1182 16.15 30.53 -25.24
CA LEU A 1182 16.79 31.68 -25.85
C LEU A 1182 17.97 31.27 -26.74
N MET A 1183 18.82 30.35 -26.29
CA MET A 1183 19.92 29.80 -27.08
C MET A 1183 19.41 29.12 -28.35
N ALA A 1184 18.37 28.28 -28.24
CA ALA A 1184 17.71 27.66 -29.38
C ALA A 1184 17.15 28.70 -30.36
N SER A 1185 16.55 29.78 -29.84
CA SER A 1185 16.01 30.88 -30.65
C SER A 1185 17.08 31.65 -31.42
N CYS A 1186 18.28 31.79 -30.86
CA CYS A 1186 19.44 32.38 -31.53
C CYS A 1186 20.06 31.47 -32.62
N GLY A 1187 19.56 30.25 -32.81
CA GLY A 1187 19.96 29.37 -33.91
C GLY A 1187 21.27 28.63 -33.68
N PHE A 1188 21.60 28.32 -32.42
CA PHE A 1188 22.67 27.38 -32.08
C PHE A 1188 22.24 25.94 -32.38
N PRO A 1189 23.07 25.11 -33.05
CA PRO A 1189 22.83 23.67 -33.09
C PRO A 1189 23.08 23.08 -31.70
N VAL A 1190 22.25 22.11 -31.32
CA VAL A 1190 22.36 21.37 -30.06
C VAL A 1190 23.63 20.50 -30.00
N GLN A 1191 24.20 20.13 -31.15
CA GLN A 1191 25.51 19.47 -31.19
C GLN A 1191 26.63 20.50 -31.01
N LEU A 1192 26.84 20.94 -29.78
CA LEU A 1192 28.14 21.46 -29.36
C LEU A 1192 29.05 20.24 -29.17
N SER A 1193 29.65 19.79 -30.28
CA SER A 1193 30.52 18.64 -30.35
C SER A 1193 31.71 18.74 -29.40
N LYS A 1194 31.93 17.69 -28.60
CA LYS A 1194 33.19 17.25 -27.97
C LYS A 1194 34.38 18.21 -28.15
N VAL A 1195 34.58 19.11 -27.20
CA VAL A 1195 35.90 19.70 -26.94
C VAL A 1195 36.21 19.42 -25.48
N LYS A 1196 37.06 18.42 -25.22
CA LYS A 1196 37.73 18.27 -23.93
C LYS A 1196 38.68 19.47 -23.82
N THR A 1197 38.41 20.36 -22.88
CA THR A 1197 39.34 21.44 -22.53
C THR A 1197 39.64 21.33 -21.05
N ASP A 1198 40.92 21.41 -20.73
CA ASP A 1198 41.49 21.24 -19.39
C ASP A 1198 40.94 22.32 -18.44
N ILE A 1199 40.10 21.90 -17.50
CA ILE A 1199 39.26 22.77 -16.64
C ILE A 1199 40.13 23.62 -15.68
N ASP A 1200 41.35 23.18 -15.37
CA ASP A 1200 42.28 23.89 -14.48
C ASP A 1200 42.78 25.24 -15.07
N SER A 1201 42.52 25.52 -16.34
CA SER A 1201 42.94 26.75 -17.02
C SER A 1201 41.90 27.89 -17.04
N LEU A 1202 40.65 27.62 -16.61
CA LEU A 1202 39.58 28.63 -16.60
C LEU A 1202 39.59 29.46 -15.31
N SER A 1203 40.41 30.52 -15.27
CA SER A 1203 40.32 31.54 -14.22
C SER A 1203 39.05 32.38 -14.39
N PHE A 1204 38.13 32.29 -13.42
CA PHE A 1204 36.90 33.08 -13.36
C PHE A 1204 37.08 34.40 -12.61
#